data_AF-A0A316Z0Z4-F1
#
_entry.id   AF-A0A316Z0Z4-F1
#
_cell.length_a   1.000
_cell.length_b   1.000
_cell.length_c   1.000
_cell.angle_alpha   90.00
_cell.angle_beta   90.00
_cell.angle_gamma   90.00
#
_symmetry.space_group_name_H-M   'P 1'
#
loop_
_entity.id
_entity.type
_entity.pdbx_description
1 polymer ?
#
loop_
_entity_poly.entity_id
_entity_poly.type
_entity_poly.pdbx_seq_one_letter_code
_entity_poly.pdbx_strand_id
1 'polypeptide(L)'
;MPAPTSYHPGELAAQEARGYADDVWGRYESMESGLDDFMALFFSQLSFLSVTVLDAGRRPWTSILSGRGGNTGFIQRVKGEDDKLRFECEIALGDPMREVLHRLKQRLDAGQTPYEAEDFPREEFLIAAVGVMLHNRRRNKMEGVIVDVERVPDGDRDDLFTFVIETSNTFGNCPKYINTRTLEPCATPSSSSSSLTLIDVAPDEPVPAEILSIISEADLAFLGTRHSAAPPGTTYLPDPPRLGNNCRGGRRGFLRTYWDSQRRRTCVFLPDWSGNRIMQSLGNMTTDHVAGLSIPIWGKGDRRTTVLHLTCDAEVLAGDDARKVMRGVDGASLLWITGYSLVRSSLPLAAASQKAADAGGGGFQKLQSLALGGVRSHTLDADADKHDEDDEEEAAVGWSPYNPPLRTLLSETAAGAIQEEVSSPPAHLVDVRFHSPLIATFVWRATVPTGGTSFRFQPGQHVVMDMFDSLDTRVKLYAHMASFKGGEKDLNDDGVRSWTMSRVRRVAGGQDGAAEEEWEFETTLRRKQRGGVTPGLFSRGLRALEDREDSAYESDAGKVLLSAPLLAVEGGLTLPLTLFEKQEVNLTYLVSGIGLTPLLAHLNHLVELLPSKPAQVNVRAVVGVRYGEIGVVTRLVKETLQRLEGKQLRVMLHLLVSAPSSHLDEGEADDDYDQASSTASASLQVKVHPLRRLSATSFVGGASNDASQASNSPYSAFQLSDEDERRAVTESDYILLCASKPFERVARTALSTAGISKDRIHTESFNF
;
A
#
# COMPACT_ATOMS: atom_id res chain seq x y z
N MET A 1 -22.51 -26.31 -20.17
CA MET A 1 -22.77 -25.45 -19.00
C MET A 1 -23.06 -24.03 -19.46
N PRO A 2 -24.32 -23.57 -19.42
CA PRO A 2 -24.66 -22.20 -19.78
C PRO A 2 -24.10 -21.18 -18.78
N ALA A 3 -23.95 -19.93 -19.24
CA ALA A 3 -23.62 -18.80 -18.37
C ALA A 3 -24.57 -18.71 -17.17
N PRO A 4 -24.07 -18.33 -15.98
CA PRO A 4 -24.91 -18.18 -14.80
C PRO A 4 -26.00 -17.14 -15.07
N THR A 5 -27.25 -17.51 -14.82
CA THR A 5 -28.42 -16.62 -14.94
C THR A 5 -28.71 -15.84 -13.65
N SER A 6 -27.93 -16.09 -12.61
CA SER A 6 -27.95 -15.40 -11.32
C SER A 6 -26.62 -15.66 -10.58
N TYR A 7 -26.30 -14.82 -9.60
CA TYR A 7 -25.21 -15.09 -8.66
C TYR A 7 -25.53 -16.29 -7.77
N HIS A 8 -24.52 -17.09 -7.42
CA HIS A 8 -24.73 -18.19 -6.48
C HIS A 8 -24.87 -17.65 -5.04
N PRO A 9 -25.46 -18.42 -4.10
CA PRO A 9 -25.78 -17.92 -2.75
C PRO A 9 -24.59 -17.31 -1.99
N GLY A 10 -23.39 -17.85 -2.20
CA GLY A 10 -22.17 -17.32 -1.57
C GLY A 10 -21.82 -15.91 -2.05
N GLU A 11 -21.91 -15.65 -3.36
CA GLU A 11 -21.68 -14.32 -3.95
C GLU A 11 -22.67 -13.31 -3.38
N LEU A 12 -23.96 -13.66 -3.30
CA LEU A 12 -25.00 -12.80 -2.73
C LEU A 12 -24.70 -12.47 -1.26
N ALA A 13 -24.34 -13.47 -0.45
CA ALA A 13 -23.97 -13.24 0.95
C ALA A 13 -22.73 -12.33 1.08
N ALA A 14 -21.72 -12.51 0.22
CA ALA A 14 -20.53 -11.67 0.21
C ALA A 14 -20.81 -10.22 -0.23
N GLN A 15 -21.76 -10.03 -1.15
CA GLN A 15 -22.23 -8.73 -1.62
C GLN A 15 -23.04 -8.01 -0.54
N GLU A 16 -23.98 -8.71 0.10
CA GLU A 16 -24.83 -8.17 1.17
C GLU A 16 -23.99 -7.73 2.38
N ALA A 17 -23.05 -8.56 2.83
CA ALA A 17 -22.15 -8.25 3.94
C ALA A 17 -21.30 -6.98 3.73
N ARG A 18 -21.20 -6.49 2.49
CA ARG A 18 -20.45 -5.28 2.10
C ARG A 18 -21.35 -4.15 1.60
N GLY A 19 -22.67 -4.35 1.57
CA GLY A 19 -23.63 -3.38 1.03
C GLY A 19 -23.51 -3.15 -0.48
N TYR A 20 -23.09 -4.16 -1.25
CA TYR A 20 -22.85 -4.05 -2.70
C TYR A 20 -23.99 -4.55 -3.57
N ALA A 21 -25.06 -5.11 -2.98
CA ALA A 21 -26.14 -5.76 -3.70
C ALA A 21 -26.73 -4.89 -4.83
N ASP A 22 -26.96 -3.61 -4.57
CA ASP A 22 -27.53 -2.67 -5.54
C ASP A 22 -26.55 -2.33 -6.69
N ASP A 23 -25.24 -2.34 -6.43
CA ASP A 23 -24.22 -1.94 -7.43
C ASP A 23 -23.98 -2.99 -8.52
N VAL A 24 -24.28 -4.26 -8.22
CA VAL A 24 -23.97 -5.40 -9.07
C VAL A 24 -25.18 -6.17 -9.58
N TRP A 25 -26.38 -5.70 -9.25
CA TRP A 25 -27.62 -6.22 -9.82
C TRP A 25 -27.52 -6.33 -11.34
N GLY A 26 -27.81 -7.52 -11.90
CA GLY A 26 -27.77 -7.81 -13.33
C GLY A 26 -26.37 -7.97 -13.96
N ARG A 27 -25.26 -7.70 -13.25
CA ARG A 27 -23.93 -7.78 -13.87
C ARG A 27 -23.44 -9.21 -14.17
N TYR A 28 -24.11 -10.25 -13.68
CA TYR A 28 -23.82 -11.63 -14.08
C TYR A 28 -23.96 -11.84 -15.59
N GLU A 29 -24.75 -11.00 -16.28
CA GLU A 29 -24.89 -11.00 -17.76
C GLU A 29 -23.57 -10.69 -18.49
N SER A 30 -22.57 -10.13 -17.81
CA SER A 30 -21.22 -9.94 -18.37
C SER A 30 -20.40 -11.23 -18.46
N MET A 31 -20.91 -12.34 -17.92
CA MET A 31 -20.33 -13.67 -18.09
C MET A 31 -20.89 -14.30 -19.36
N GLU A 32 -20.04 -14.47 -20.35
CA GLU A 32 -20.43 -15.05 -21.64
C GLU A 32 -20.26 -16.57 -21.60
N SER A 33 -21.22 -17.28 -22.20
CA SER A 33 -21.19 -18.73 -22.33
C SER A 33 -20.18 -19.12 -23.41
N GLY A 34 -19.40 -20.16 -23.12
CA GLY A 34 -18.43 -20.74 -24.07
C GLY A 34 -17.21 -19.84 -24.29
N LEU A 35 -16.62 -19.98 -25.47
CA LEU A 35 -15.41 -19.30 -25.89
C LEU A 35 -15.64 -18.53 -27.19
N ASP A 36 -15.56 -17.20 -27.14
CA ASP A 36 -15.59 -16.38 -28.35
C ASP A 36 -14.21 -16.25 -29.03
N ASP A 37 -14.18 -15.69 -30.24
CA ASP A 37 -12.94 -15.51 -31.01
C ASP A 37 -11.94 -14.56 -30.34
N PHE A 38 -12.42 -13.54 -29.64
CA PHE A 38 -11.57 -12.56 -28.96
C PHE A 38 -10.85 -13.17 -27.76
N MET A 39 -11.55 -13.99 -26.98
CA MET A 39 -11.02 -14.75 -25.85
C MET A 39 -10.06 -15.83 -26.33
N ALA A 40 -10.42 -16.60 -27.36
CA ALA A 40 -9.53 -17.59 -27.95
C ALA A 40 -8.20 -16.96 -28.40
N LEU A 41 -8.26 -15.81 -29.08
CA LEU A 41 -7.08 -15.06 -29.48
C LEU A 41 -6.28 -14.58 -28.27
N PHE A 42 -6.94 -14.02 -27.26
CA PHE A 42 -6.28 -13.56 -26.03
C PHE A 42 -5.52 -14.69 -25.33
N PHE A 43 -6.16 -15.84 -25.10
CA PHE A 43 -5.53 -16.98 -24.44
C PHE A 43 -4.33 -17.52 -25.24
N SER A 44 -4.40 -17.52 -26.57
CA SER A 44 -3.28 -17.96 -27.42
C SER A 44 -2.03 -17.07 -27.33
N GLN A 45 -2.19 -15.81 -26.94
CA GLN A 45 -1.12 -14.81 -26.84
C GLN A 45 -0.45 -14.77 -25.46
N LEU A 46 -0.94 -15.56 -24.50
CA LEU A 46 -0.39 -15.56 -23.14
C LEU A 46 1.00 -16.21 -23.09
N SER A 47 1.89 -15.62 -22.28
CA SER A 47 3.16 -16.25 -21.89
C SER A 47 2.98 -17.25 -20.75
N PHE A 48 2.00 -17.01 -19.89
CA PHE A 48 1.60 -17.90 -18.81
C PHE A 48 0.10 -17.80 -18.52
N LEU A 49 -0.44 -18.81 -17.86
CA LEU A 49 -1.83 -18.86 -17.41
C LEU A 49 -1.88 -19.38 -15.98
N SER A 50 -2.56 -18.69 -15.06
CA SER A 50 -2.85 -19.28 -13.75
C SER A 50 -4.13 -20.09 -13.81
N VAL A 51 -4.10 -21.30 -13.26
CA VAL A 51 -5.23 -22.24 -13.22
C VAL A 51 -5.52 -22.71 -11.80
N THR A 52 -6.79 -22.94 -11.48
CA THR A 52 -7.25 -23.58 -10.26
C THR A 52 -7.73 -24.98 -10.61
N VAL A 53 -7.25 -25.96 -9.84
CA VAL A 53 -7.66 -27.36 -9.92
C VAL A 53 -7.83 -27.94 -8.51
N LEU A 54 -8.43 -29.12 -8.41
CA LEU A 54 -8.65 -29.79 -7.13
C LEU A 54 -7.70 -30.97 -6.93
N ASP A 55 -7.14 -31.11 -5.73
CA ASP A 55 -6.41 -32.32 -5.35
C ASP A 55 -7.35 -33.51 -5.06
N ALA A 56 -6.80 -34.65 -4.63
CA ALA A 56 -7.58 -35.84 -4.31
C ALA A 56 -8.53 -35.63 -3.10
N GLY A 57 -8.18 -34.72 -2.17
CA GLY A 57 -9.00 -34.27 -1.06
C GLY A 57 -10.00 -33.17 -1.44
N ARG A 58 -10.11 -32.87 -2.74
CA ARG A 58 -10.90 -31.78 -3.31
C ARG A 58 -10.48 -30.39 -2.85
N ARG A 59 -9.30 -30.20 -2.27
CA ARG A 59 -8.81 -28.87 -1.89
C ARG A 59 -8.38 -28.11 -3.14
N PRO A 60 -8.72 -26.82 -3.26
CA PRO A 60 -8.26 -26.01 -4.38
C PRO A 60 -6.76 -25.74 -4.27
N TRP A 61 -6.07 -25.97 -5.39
CA TRP A 61 -4.70 -25.54 -5.62
C TRP A 61 -4.66 -24.60 -6.81
N THR A 62 -3.73 -23.65 -6.79
CA THR A 62 -3.49 -22.75 -7.90
C THR A 62 -2.12 -23.02 -8.50
N SER A 63 -2.07 -23.30 -9.79
CA SER A 63 -0.85 -23.51 -10.57
C SER A 63 -0.66 -22.37 -11.56
N ILE A 64 0.58 -22.22 -12.05
CA ILE A 64 0.91 -21.30 -13.14
C ILE A 64 1.50 -22.14 -14.25
N LEU A 65 0.88 -22.12 -15.43
CA LEU A 65 1.26 -22.89 -16.60
C LEU A 65 1.93 -22.00 -17.63
N SER A 66 2.85 -22.57 -18.40
CA SER A 66 3.48 -21.91 -19.54
C SER A 66 3.84 -22.93 -20.61
N GLY A 67 3.99 -22.45 -21.84
CA GLY A 67 4.53 -23.24 -22.94
C GLY A 67 5.98 -23.65 -22.73
N ARG A 68 6.39 -24.66 -23.49
CA ARG A 68 7.78 -25.14 -23.53
C ARG A 68 8.76 -23.99 -23.80
N GLY A 69 9.75 -23.85 -22.92
CA GLY A 69 10.76 -22.81 -23.03
C GLY A 69 10.23 -21.37 -22.92
N GLY A 70 9.00 -21.17 -22.45
CA GLY A 70 8.39 -19.85 -22.22
C GLY A 70 7.70 -19.25 -23.43
N ASN A 71 7.55 -20.01 -24.51
CA ASN A 71 6.92 -19.53 -25.74
C ASN A 71 5.39 -19.40 -25.59
N THR A 72 4.83 -18.40 -26.28
CA THR A 72 3.37 -18.24 -26.42
C THR A 72 2.79 -19.28 -27.38
N GLY A 73 1.46 -19.33 -27.53
CA GLY A 73 0.80 -20.27 -28.42
C GLY A 73 0.66 -21.69 -27.86
N PHE A 74 0.98 -21.88 -26.57
CA PHE A 74 0.78 -23.14 -25.85
C PHE A 74 -0.69 -23.42 -25.52
N ILE A 75 -1.57 -22.44 -25.76
CA ILE A 75 -3.02 -22.54 -25.67
C ILE A 75 -3.58 -22.30 -27.07
N GLN A 76 -4.32 -23.25 -27.62
CA GLN A 76 -4.88 -23.15 -28.97
C GLN A 76 -6.30 -23.67 -29.01
N ARG A 77 -7.18 -23.03 -29.79
CA ARG A 77 -8.52 -23.58 -30.06
C ARG A 77 -8.38 -24.89 -30.84
N VAL A 78 -9.15 -25.90 -30.44
CA VAL A 78 -9.22 -27.17 -31.15
C VAL A 78 -9.95 -26.96 -32.47
N LYS A 79 -9.36 -27.45 -33.57
CA LYS A 79 -9.91 -27.21 -34.91
C LYS A 79 -11.26 -27.91 -35.08
N GLY A 80 -12.30 -27.12 -35.34
CA GLY A 80 -13.67 -27.62 -35.55
C GLY A 80 -14.47 -27.78 -34.26
N GLU A 81 -13.94 -27.35 -33.11
CA GLU A 81 -14.62 -27.38 -31.81
C GLU A 81 -14.50 -26.00 -31.15
N ASP A 82 -15.56 -25.20 -31.24
CA ASP A 82 -15.51 -23.76 -30.96
C ASP A 82 -15.25 -23.43 -29.48
N ASP A 83 -15.66 -24.31 -28.56
CA ASP A 83 -15.53 -24.11 -27.10
C ASP A 83 -14.32 -24.82 -26.48
N LYS A 84 -13.50 -25.53 -27.27
CA LYS A 84 -12.39 -26.33 -26.72
C LYS A 84 -11.04 -25.69 -26.92
N LEU A 85 -10.24 -25.67 -25.85
CA LEU A 85 -8.85 -25.23 -25.86
C LEU A 85 -7.93 -26.41 -25.55
N ARG A 86 -6.93 -26.60 -26.41
CA ARG A 86 -5.81 -27.51 -26.22
C ARG A 86 -4.64 -26.78 -25.56
N PHE A 87 -4.05 -27.45 -24.58
CA PHE A 87 -2.89 -26.97 -23.81
C PHE A 87 -1.68 -27.85 -24.07
N GLU A 88 -0.52 -27.25 -24.29
CA GLU A 88 0.79 -27.93 -24.36
C GLU A 88 1.76 -27.26 -23.40
N CYS A 89 1.81 -27.74 -22.15
CA CYS A 89 2.45 -27.04 -21.04
C CYS A 89 3.68 -27.76 -20.51
N GLU A 90 4.70 -27.00 -20.11
CA GLU A 90 5.81 -27.48 -19.29
C GLU A 90 5.42 -27.38 -17.81
N ILE A 91 5.28 -28.51 -17.11
CA ILE A 91 4.80 -28.59 -15.73
C ILE A 91 5.83 -29.33 -14.86
N ALA A 92 6.47 -28.58 -13.98
CA ALA A 92 7.56 -29.07 -13.12
C ALA A 92 7.08 -30.06 -12.04
N LEU A 93 7.99 -30.94 -11.60
CA LEU A 93 7.77 -31.78 -10.42
C LEU A 93 7.48 -30.91 -9.19
N GLY A 94 6.43 -31.26 -8.45
CA GLY A 94 5.95 -30.50 -7.29
C GLY A 94 4.89 -29.46 -7.61
N ASP A 95 4.62 -29.15 -8.89
CA ASP A 95 3.46 -28.34 -9.26
C ASP A 95 2.16 -29.17 -9.04
N PRO A 96 1.14 -28.63 -8.35
CA PRO A 96 -0.11 -29.34 -8.07
C PRO A 96 -0.84 -29.87 -9.30
N MET A 97 -0.75 -29.17 -10.44
CA MET A 97 -1.41 -29.56 -11.69
C MET A 97 -0.89 -30.90 -12.22
N ARG A 98 0.39 -31.22 -11.97
CA ARG A 98 1.02 -32.45 -12.43
C ARG A 98 0.26 -33.68 -11.92
N GLU A 99 0.06 -33.76 -10.61
CA GLU A 99 -0.62 -34.88 -9.96
C GLU A 99 -2.10 -34.97 -10.38
N VAL A 100 -2.75 -33.82 -10.54
CA VAL A 100 -4.14 -33.78 -11.04
C VAL A 100 -4.24 -34.39 -12.43
N LEU A 101 -3.36 -34.02 -13.36
CA LEU A 101 -3.38 -34.56 -14.72
C LEU A 101 -3.10 -36.06 -14.77
N HIS A 102 -2.14 -36.57 -13.97
CA HIS A 102 -1.91 -38.01 -13.83
C HIS A 102 -3.17 -38.75 -13.39
N ARG A 103 -3.85 -38.25 -12.34
CA ARG A 103 -5.08 -38.84 -11.81
C ARG A 103 -6.24 -38.78 -12.80
N LEU A 104 -6.41 -37.65 -13.50
CA LEU A 104 -7.45 -37.49 -14.51
C LEU A 104 -7.22 -38.39 -15.72
N LYS A 105 -5.96 -38.55 -16.16
CA LYS A 105 -5.62 -39.50 -17.23
C LYS A 105 -6.03 -40.93 -16.87
N GLN A 106 -5.71 -41.39 -15.67
CA GLN A 106 -6.09 -42.73 -15.20
C GLN A 106 -7.60 -42.93 -15.18
N ARG A 107 -8.36 -41.90 -14.77
CA ARG A 107 -9.82 -41.93 -14.73
C ARG A 107 -10.45 -41.96 -16.13
N LEU A 108 -9.96 -41.12 -17.04
CA LEU A 108 -10.39 -41.10 -18.44
C LEU A 108 -10.07 -42.43 -19.14
N ASP A 109 -8.89 -42.99 -18.91
CA ASP A 109 -8.49 -44.31 -19.43
C ASP A 109 -9.35 -45.45 -18.87
N ALA A 110 -9.83 -45.31 -17.64
CA ALA A 110 -10.80 -46.22 -17.04
C ALA A 110 -12.25 -46.02 -17.53
N GLY A 111 -12.47 -45.08 -18.46
CA GLY A 111 -13.78 -44.78 -19.05
C GLY A 111 -14.67 -43.86 -18.21
N GLN A 112 -14.14 -43.18 -17.19
CA GLN A 112 -14.91 -42.20 -16.42
C GLN A 112 -15.18 -40.95 -17.27
N THR A 113 -16.45 -40.53 -17.34
CA THR A 113 -16.84 -39.30 -18.03
C THR A 113 -16.64 -38.07 -17.13
N PRO A 114 -16.25 -36.91 -17.69
CA PRO A 114 -16.14 -35.64 -16.94
C PRO A 114 -17.47 -35.12 -16.36
N TYR A 115 -18.60 -35.64 -16.82
CA TYR A 115 -19.95 -35.23 -16.45
C TYR A 115 -20.69 -36.35 -15.71
N GLU A 116 -21.48 -35.98 -14.70
CA GLU A 116 -22.40 -36.91 -13.99
C GLU A 116 -23.76 -36.99 -14.65
N ALA A 117 -24.23 -35.86 -15.16
CA ALA A 117 -25.45 -35.68 -15.93
C ALA A 117 -25.19 -34.64 -17.03
N GLU A 118 -26.11 -34.50 -17.97
CA GLU A 118 -26.07 -33.44 -18.98
C GLU A 118 -25.96 -32.07 -18.27
N ASP A 119 -24.94 -31.29 -18.62
CA ASP A 119 -24.58 -30.01 -17.99
C ASP A 119 -24.19 -30.04 -16.50
N PHE A 120 -23.93 -31.19 -15.88
CA PHE A 120 -23.44 -31.27 -14.49
C PHE A 120 -22.03 -31.87 -14.41
N PRO A 121 -20.98 -31.03 -14.38
CA PRO A 121 -19.60 -31.49 -14.37
C PRO A 121 -19.23 -32.11 -13.01
N ARG A 122 -18.39 -33.15 -13.04
CA ARG A 122 -17.74 -33.68 -11.84
C ARG A 122 -16.73 -32.66 -11.34
N GLU A 123 -16.77 -32.34 -10.05
CA GLU A 123 -15.86 -31.40 -9.39
C GLU A 123 -14.38 -31.68 -9.69
N GLU A 124 -14.01 -32.96 -9.77
CA GLU A 124 -12.62 -33.38 -10.00
C GLU A 124 -12.06 -32.97 -11.36
N PHE A 125 -12.94 -32.76 -12.34
CA PHE A 125 -12.60 -32.38 -13.72
C PHE A 125 -12.70 -30.87 -13.95
N LEU A 126 -13.19 -30.10 -12.99
CA LEU A 126 -13.32 -28.65 -13.13
C LEU A 126 -11.95 -27.98 -13.20
N ILE A 127 -11.89 -26.92 -14.00
CA ILE A 127 -10.75 -26.00 -14.07
C ILE A 127 -11.26 -24.57 -14.19
N ALA A 128 -10.62 -23.64 -13.50
CA ALA A 128 -10.81 -22.21 -13.71
C ALA A 128 -9.48 -21.53 -13.93
N ALA A 129 -9.43 -20.45 -14.70
CA ALA A 129 -8.19 -19.79 -15.02
C ALA A 129 -8.31 -18.28 -15.14
N VAL A 130 -7.20 -17.60 -14.93
CA VAL A 130 -7.04 -16.18 -15.22
C VAL A 130 -5.79 -15.97 -16.06
N GLY A 131 -6.01 -15.47 -17.28
CA GLY A 131 -4.94 -15.02 -18.16
C GLY A 131 -4.61 -13.57 -17.86
N VAL A 132 -3.33 -13.25 -17.71
CA VAL A 132 -2.87 -11.88 -17.45
C VAL A 132 -1.71 -11.52 -18.38
N MET A 133 -1.88 -10.45 -19.16
CA MET A 133 -0.79 -9.82 -19.90
C MET A 133 -0.18 -8.71 -19.04
N LEU A 134 0.90 -9.03 -18.31
CA LEU A 134 1.50 -8.09 -17.36
C LEU A 134 1.92 -6.77 -18.00
N HIS A 135 2.46 -6.78 -19.22
CA HIS A 135 2.97 -5.58 -19.90
C HIS A 135 1.90 -4.51 -20.19
N ASN A 136 0.61 -4.90 -20.32
CA ASN A 136 -0.49 -3.98 -20.61
C ASN A 136 -1.68 -4.08 -19.63
N ARG A 137 -1.55 -4.92 -18.59
CA ARG A 137 -2.57 -5.17 -17.55
C ARG A 137 -3.87 -5.79 -18.06
N ARG A 138 -3.94 -6.30 -19.29
CA ARG A 138 -5.15 -7.00 -19.78
C ARG A 138 -5.31 -8.32 -19.02
N ARG A 139 -6.54 -8.61 -18.63
CA ARG A 139 -6.88 -9.80 -17.85
C ARG A 139 -8.26 -10.33 -18.24
N ASN A 140 -8.32 -11.62 -18.56
CA ASN A 140 -9.57 -12.33 -18.80
C ASN A 140 -9.60 -13.64 -18.01
N LYS A 141 -10.80 -14.07 -17.66
CA LYS A 141 -11.05 -15.29 -16.89
C LYS A 141 -11.76 -16.31 -17.75
N MET A 142 -11.53 -17.58 -17.45
CA MET A 142 -12.28 -18.68 -18.02
C MET A 142 -12.61 -19.72 -16.95
N GLU A 143 -13.72 -20.39 -17.13
CA GLU A 143 -14.14 -21.58 -16.40
C GLU A 143 -14.36 -22.70 -17.40
N GLY A 144 -14.11 -23.94 -17.03
CA GLY A 144 -14.28 -25.07 -17.91
C GLY A 144 -14.11 -26.42 -17.22
N VAL A 145 -14.08 -27.45 -18.05
CA VAL A 145 -13.96 -28.85 -17.66
C VAL A 145 -12.82 -29.47 -18.44
N ILE A 146 -11.89 -30.16 -17.80
CA ILE A 146 -10.87 -30.96 -18.48
C ILE A 146 -11.59 -32.18 -19.08
N VAL A 147 -11.64 -32.26 -20.40
CA VAL A 147 -12.38 -33.32 -21.11
C VAL A 147 -11.49 -34.39 -21.68
N ASP A 148 -10.20 -34.08 -21.89
CA ASP A 148 -9.23 -35.05 -22.35
C ASP A 148 -7.84 -34.73 -21.79
N VAL A 149 -7.04 -35.78 -21.57
CA VAL A 149 -5.63 -35.68 -21.22
C VAL A 149 -4.87 -36.56 -22.21
N GLU A 150 -4.29 -35.96 -23.22
CA GLU A 150 -3.71 -36.70 -24.34
C GLU A 150 -2.32 -37.23 -24.04
N ARG A 151 -1.51 -36.43 -23.34
CA ARG A 151 -0.13 -36.79 -23.01
C ARG A 151 0.19 -36.43 -21.57
N VAL A 152 0.67 -37.46 -20.87
CA VAL A 152 1.27 -37.36 -19.56
C VAL A 152 2.62 -38.06 -19.62
N PRO A 153 3.74 -37.37 -19.32
CA PRO A 153 5.04 -38.00 -19.22
C PRO A 153 5.08 -39.10 -18.15
N ASP A 154 5.87 -40.15 -18.38
CA ASP A 154 5.99 -41.31 -17.48
C ASP A 154 7.24 -41.19 -16.59
N GLY A 155 7.05 -41.26 -15.26
CA GLY A 155 8.11 -41.11 -14.26
C GLY A 155 8.75 -39.70 -14.22
N ASP A 156 10.06 -39.62 -13.95
CA ASP A 156 10.81 -38.36 -13.86
C ASP A 156 11.33 -37.83 -15.22
N ARG A 157 10.82 -38.35 -16.37
CA ARG A 157 11.29 -37.96 -17.71
C ARG A 157 10.24 -37.16 -18.48
N ASP A 158 10.70 -36.01 -19.00
CA ASP A 158 9.99 -34.96 -19.76
C ASP A 158 8.85 -34.29 -18.96
N ASP A 159 8.80 -32.97 -18.95
CA ASP A 159 7.85 -32.16 -18.18
C ASP A 159 6.71 -31.61 -19.06
N LEU A 160 6.57 -32.15 -20.28
CA LEU A 160 5.60 -31.71 -21.27
C LEU A 160 4.27 -32.46 -21.20
N PHE A 161 3.21 -31.75 -20.79
CA PHE A 161 1.85 -32.27 -20.68
C PHE A 161 0.96 -31.73 -21.80
N THR A 162 -0.02 -32.54 -22.22
CA THR A 162 -1.04 -32.13 -23.18
C THR A 162 -2.42 -32.54 -22.71
N PHE A 163 -3.34 -31.58 -22.67
CA PHE A 163 -4.73 -31.80 -22.26
C PHE A 163 -5.68 -30.83 -22.97
N VAL A 164 -6.97 -31.15 -22.96
CA VAL A 164 -8.03 -30.35 -23.59
C VAL A 164 -9.06 -29.96 -22.53
N ILE A 165 -9.46 -28.70 -22.56
CA ILE A 165 -10.57 -28.20 -21.75
C ILE A 165 -11.74 -27.84 -22.67
N GLU A 166 -12.95 -28.08 -22.17
CA GLU A 166 -14.19 -27.53 -22.70
C GLU A 166 -14.55 -26.28 -21.88
N THR A 167 -14.58 -25.13 -22.53
CA THR A 167 -14.80 -23.83 -21.89
C THR A 167 -16.28 -23.67 -21.60
N SER A 168 -16.62 -23.45 -20.34
CA SER A 168 -18.00 -23.19 -19.90
C SER A 168 -18.33 -21.71 -19.99
N ASN A 169 -17.49 -20.85 -19.42
CA ASN A 169 -17.72 -19.41 -19.37
C ASN A 169 -16.42 -18.64 -19.55
N THR A 170 -16.50 -17.49 -20.20
CA THR A 170 -15.41 -16.52 -20.27
C THR A 170 -15.89 -15.12 -19.93
N PHE A 171 -15.02 -14.30 -19.34
CA PHE A 171 -15.33 -12.90 -19.11
C PHE A 171 -14.09 -12.03 -18.91
N GLY A 172 -14.22 -10.77 -19.33
CA GLY A 172 -13.20 -9.75 -19.13
C GLY A 172 -13.21 -9.21 -17.70
N ASN A 173 -12.03 -8.88 -17.18
CA ASN A 173 -11.93 -8.25 -15.87
C ASN A 173 -11.02 -7.00 -15.92
N CYS A 174 -11.21 -6.11 -14.96
CA CYS A 174 -10.54 -4.81 -14.92
C CYS A 174 -9.00 -4.94 -14.76
N PRO A 175 -8.22 -3.95 -15.23
CA PRO A 175 -6.75 -3.96 -15.16
C PRO A 175 -6.18 -3.48 -13.81
N LYS A 176 -7.04 -3.29 -12.79
CA LYS A 176 -6.62 -2.75 -11.49
C LYS A 176 -5.63 -3.67 -10.77
N TYR A 177 -4.72 -3.05 -10.03
CA TYR A 177 -3.77 -3.73 -9.13
C TYR A 177 -2.76 -4.67 -9.81
N ILE A 178 -2.63 -4.59 -11.14
CA ILE A 178 -1.62 -5.33 -11.90
C ILE A 178 -0.42 -4.41 -12.13
N ASN A 179 0.72 -4.79 -11.56
CA ASN A 179 2.00 -4.12 -11.82
C ASN A 179 2.57 -4.61 -13.15
N THR A 180 3.00 -3.69 -14.01
CA THR A 180 3.48 -4.06 -15.33
C THR A 180 4.90 -4.57 -15.27
N ARG A 181 5.13 -5.66 -15.99
CA ARG A 181 6.42 -6.29 -16.24
C ARG A 181 6.45 -6.85 -17.65
N THR A 182 7.62 -6.86 -18.26
CA THR A 182 7.86 -7.63 -19.48
C THR A 182 8.48 -8.96 -19.08
N LEU A 183 7.86 -10.06 -19.51
CA LEU A 183 8.40 -11.40 -19.31
C LEU A 183 9.04 -11.87 -20.60
N GLU A 184 10.20 -12.50 -20.49
CA GLU A 184 10.96 -13.07 -21.58
C GLU A 184 11.08 -14.59 -21.42
N PRO A 185 10.99 -15.36 -22.53
CA PRO A 185 11.27 -16.78 -22.52
C PRO A 185 12.68 -17.07 -22.00
N CYS A 186 12.80 -18.04 -21.10
CA CYS A 186 14.06 -18.48 -20.52
C CYS A 186 14.36 -19.91 -20.96
N ALA A 187 15.20 -20.06 -21.98
CA ALA A 187 15.51 -21.35 -22.61
C ALA A 187 16.53 -22.19 -21.83
N THR A 188 17.04 -21.72 -20.69
CA THR A 188 17.96 -22.50 -19.86
C THR A 188 17.23 -23.77 -19.38
N PRO A 189 17.75 -24.97 -19.68
CA PRO A 189 17.14 -26.20 -19.21
C PRO A 189 17.15 -26.22 -17.68
N SER A 190 16.08 -26.73 -17.07
CA SER A 190 16.01 -26.90 -15.62
C SER A 190 17.11 -27.87 -15.19
N SER A 191 18.26 -27.37 -14.75
CA SER A 191 19.38 -28.21 -14.34
C SER A 191 19.11 -29.00 -13.04
N SER A 192 17.98 -28.77 -12.38
CA SER A 192 17.38 -29.55 -11.28
C SER A 192 16.29 -28.69 -10.64
N SER A 193 15.04 -28.81 -11.10
CA SER A 193 13.91 -28.23 -10.38
C SER A 193 13.78 -28.98 -9.06
N SER A 194 14.12 -28.30 -7.96
CA SER A 194 13.88 -28.80 -6.61
C SER A 194 12.58 -28.22 -6.10
N SER A 195 11.79 -29.07 -5.46
CA SER A 195 10.58 -28.67 -4.77
C SER A 195 10.74 -28.88 -3.27
N LEU A 196 10.24 -27.92 -2.49
CA LEU A 196 9.98 -28.08 -1.07
C LEU A 196 8.47 -28.22 -0.93
N THR A 197 7.99 -29.44 -0.78
CA THR A 197 6.56 -29.77 -0.77
C THR A 197 6.15 -30.39 0.57
N LEU A 198 5.08 -29.87 1.15
CA LEU A 198 4.38 -30.46 2.27
C LEU A 198 2.87 -30.32 2.03
N ILE A 199 2.21 -31.43 1.71
CA ILE A 199 0.81 -31.45 1.28
C ILE A 199 -0.15 -31.23 2.46
N ASP A 200 0.22 -31.72 3.64
CA ASP A 200 -0.57 -31.62 4.86
C ASP A 200 0.32 -31.11 5.99
N VAL A 201 0.25 -29.80 6.24
CA VAL A 201 0.91 -29.14 7.37
C VAL A 201 0.10 -29.45 8.62
N ALA A 202 0.73 -30.04 9.64
CA ALA A 202 0.04 -30.29 10.91
C ALA A 202 -0.26 -28.97 11.65
N PRO A 203 -1.28 -28.93 12.53
CA PRO A 203 -1.33 -27.86 13.53
C PRO A 203 -0.01 -27.78 14.30
N ASP A 204 0.44 -26.57 14.65
CA ASP A 204 1.74 -26.26 15.28
C ASP A 204 2.98 -26.37 14.41
N GLU A 205 2.87 -26.93 13.22
CA GLU A 205 4.02 -27.03 12.33
C GLU A 205 4.36 -25.65 11.77
N PRO A 206 5.55 -25.10 12.06
CA PRO A 206 5.90 -23.76 11.62
C PRO A 206 6.13 -23.76 10.11
N VAL A 207 5.55 -22.77 9.43
CA VAL A 207 5.84 -22.52 8.02
C VAL A 207 7.28 -22.00 7.90
N PRO A 208 8.11 -22.55 6.99
CA PRO A 208 9.49 -22.11 6.79
C PRO A 208 9.63 -20.59 6.56
N ALA A 209 10.66 -19.99 7.14
CA ALA A 209 10.92 -18.54 7.02
C ALA A 209 11.09 -18.08 5.56
N GLU A 210 11.63 -18.92 4.67
CA GLU A 210 11.73 -18.66 3.23
C GLU A 210 10.34 -18.41 2.60
N ILE A 211 9.34 -19.23 2.97
CA ILE A 211 7.96 -19.09 2.48
C ILE A 211 7.32 -17.80 3.01
N LEU A 212 7.52 -17.49 4.29
CA LEU A 212 7.00 -16.25 4.89
C LEU A 212 7.59 -15.01 4.22
N SER A 213 8.90 -15.04 3.90
CA SER A 213 9.58 -13.97 3.16
C SER A 213 9.02 -13.80 1.75
N ILE A 214 8.77 -14.90 1.03
CA ILE A 214 8.12 -14.86 -0.29
C ILE A 214 6.74 -14.20 -0.22
N ILE A 215 5.94 -14.55 0.79
CA ILE A 215 4.60 -13.97 0.97
C ILE A 215 4.70 -12.47 1.27
N SER A 216 5.62 -12.03 2.13
CA SER A 216 5.80 -10.61 2.45
C SER A 216 6.35 -9.78 1.29
N GLU A 217 7.15 -10.36 0.40
CA GLU A 217 7.69 -9.68 -0.77
C GLU A 217 6.78 -9.75 -2.01
N ALA A 218 5.65 -10.46 -1.91
CA ALA A 218 4.73 -10.60 -3.02
C ALA A 218 4.11 -9.25 -3.40
N ASP A 219 4.01 -9.01 -4.71
CA ASP A 219 3.24 -7.90 -5.28
C ASP A 219 2.14 -8.37 -6.25
N LEU A 220 2.10 -9.68 -6.49
CA LEU A 220 1.14 -10.41 -7.31
C LEU A 220 0.93 -11.80 -6.71
N ALA A 221 -0.32 -12.22 -6.60
CA ALA A 221 -0.71 -13.58 -6.25
C ALA A 221 -1.95 -13.98 -7.05
N PHE A 222 -2.09 -15.28 -7.32
CA PHE A 222 -3.30 -15.84 -7.92
C PHE A 222 -4.07 -16.63 -6.89
N LEU A 223 -5.36 -16.32 -6.74
CA LEU A 223 -6.26 -16.88 -5.75
C LEU A 223 -7.21 -17.87 -6.44
N GLY A 224 -7.06 -19.15 -6.12
CA GLY A 224 -7.98 -20.21 -6.48
C GLY A 224 -9.04 -20.43 -5.41
N THR A 225 -10.27 -20.70 -5.81
CA THR A 225 -11.40 -20.93 -4.89
C THR A 225 -12.32 -21.97 -5.49
N ARG A 226 -13.12 -22.63 -4.65
CA ARG A 226 -14.10 -23.63 -5.07
C ARG A 226 -15.45 -23.30 -4.45
N HIS A 227 -16.51 -23.53 -5.23
CA HIS A 227 -17.86 -23.68 -4.74
C HIS A 227 -18.34 -25.09 -5.07
N SER A 228 -18.74 -25.84 -4.04
CA SER A 228 -19.33 -27.17 -4.18
C SER A 228 -20.83 -27.01 -4.42
N ALA A 229 -21.40 -27.84 -5.28
CA ALA A 229 -22.83 -27.73 -5.58
C ALA A 229 -23.72 -27.96 -4.35
N ALA A 230 -24.85 -27.26 -4.33
CA ALA A 230 -25.92 -27.57 -3.39
C ALA A 230 -26.46 -29.00 -3.65
N PRO A 231 -26.86 -29.75 -2.60
CA PRO A 231 -27.46 -31.06 -2.80
C PRO A 231 -28.67 -30.99 -3.74
N PRO A 232 -28.87 -31.97 -4.65
CA PRO A 232 -29.99 -31.95 -5.58
C PRO A 232 -31.34 -31.72 -4.87
N GLY A 233 -32.10 -30.72 -5.29
CA GLY A 233 -33.44 -30.40 -4.77
C GLY A 233 -33.51 -29.39 -3.63
N THR A 234 -32.39 -28.79 -3.20
CA THR A 234 -32.40 -27.75 -2.14
C THR A 234 -32.66 -26.33 -2.68
N THR A 235 -32.52 -26.11 -3.98
CA THR A 235 -32.73 -24.81 -4.63
C THR A 235 -33.64 -24.94 -5.85
N TYR A 236 -34.41 -23.89 -6.15
CA TYR A 236 -35.28 -23.83 -7.34
C TYR A 236 -34.52 -23.64 -8.65
N LEU A 237 -33.27 -23.16 -8.58
CA LEU A 237 -32.36 -23.01 -9.72
C LEU A 237 -31.17 -23.97 -9.55
N PRO A 238 -30.67 -24.58 -10.64
CA PRO A 238 -29.48 -25.43 -10.59
C PRO A 238 -28.27 -24.59 -10.17
N ASP A 239 -27.55 -25.06 -9.14
CA ASP A 239 -26.33 -24.47 -8.59
C ASP A 239 -25.16 -25.46 -8.74
N PRO A 240 -24.60 -25.60 -9.95
CA PRO A 240 -23.57 -26.59 -10.24
C PRO A 240 -22.24 -26.22 -9.57
N PRO A 241 -21.35 -27.20 -9.35
CA PRO A 241 -20.06 -26.91 -8.74
C PRO A 241 -19.22 -26.06 -9.68
N ARG A 242 -18.42 -25.14 -9.11
CA ARG A 242 -17.59 -24.21 -9.89
C ARG A 242 -16.25 -23.98 -9.21
N LEU A 243 -15.24 -23.70 -10.03
CA LEU A 243 -13.96 -23.16 -9.56
C LEU A 243 -13.84 -21.70 -9.93
N GLY A 244 -13.10 -20.95 -9.12
CA GLY A 244 -12.66 -19.60 -9.42
C GLY A 244 -11.15 -19.52 -9.44
N ASN A 245 -10.60 -18.68 -10.31
CA ASN A 245 -9.20 -18.27 -10.27
C ASN A 245 -9.11 -16.76 -10.48
N ASN A 246 -8.43 -16.01 -9.63
CA ASN A 246 -8.37 -14.55 -9.74
C ASN A 246 -6.96 -14.02 -9.49
N CYS A 247 -6.63 -12.86 -10.05
CA CYS A 247 -5.37 -12.18 -9.84
C CYS A 247 -5.54 -11.10 -8.77
N ARG A 248 -4.72 -11.16 -7.72
CA ARG A 248 -4.64 -10.20 -6.61
C ARG A 248 -3.27 -9.54 -6.63
N GLY A 249 -3.21 -8.23 -6.54
CA GLY A 249 -1.93 -7.51 -6.58
C GLY A 249 -1.97 -6.25 -5.75
N GLY A 250 -0.80 -5.64 -5.61
CA GLY A 250 -0.60 -4.46 -4.80
C GLY A 250 0.84 -3.99 -4.82
N ARG A 251 1.22 -3.17 -3.85
CA ARG A 251 2.65 -2.92 -3.57
C ARG A 251 3.25 -4.16 -2.91
N ARG A 252 4.57 -4.32 -2.98
CA ARG A 252 5.30 -5.29 -2.13
C ARG A 252 4.85 -5.15 -0.68
N GLY A 253 4.54 -6.27 -0.04
CA GLY A 253 3.98 -6.32 1.32
C GLY A 253 2.46 -6.22 1.41
N PHE A 254 1.71 -6.23 0.30
CA PHE A 254 0.24 -6.18 0.39
C PHE A 254 -0.38 -7.43 1.04
N LEU A 255 0.32 -8.56 1.00
CA LEU A 255 0.00 -9.74 1.80
C LEU A 255 0.71 -9.63 3.15
N ARG A 256 -0.01 -9.89 4.23
CA ARG A 256 0.54 -9.99 5.58
C ARG A 256 0.42 -11.40 6.10
N THR A 257 1.24 -11.76 7.08
CA THR A 257 1.15 -13.05 7.76
C THR A 257 1.17 -12.86 9.26
N TYR A 258 0.46 -13.72 9.98
CA TYR A 258 0.52 -13.80 11.43
C TYR A 258 0.29 -15.24 11.89
N TRP A 259 0.74 -15.54 13.11
CA TRP A 259 0.44 -16.80 13.76
C TRP A 259 -0.89 -16.71 14.50
N ASP A 260 -1.86 -17.55 14.12
CA ASP A 260 -3.11 -17.70 14.83
C ASP A 260 -2.93 -18.74 15.95
N SER A 261 -2.92 -18.25 17.20
CA SER A 261 -2.76 -19.11 18.38
C SER A 261 -3.96 -20.03 18.65
N GLN A 262 -5.18 -19.64 18.25
CA GLN A 262 -6.38 -20.44 18.44
C GLN A 262 -6.41 -21.61 17.46
N ARG A 263 -6.10 -21.33 16.18
CA ARG A 263 -6.01 -22.37 15.15
C ARG A 263 -4.66 -23.09 15.12
N ARG A 264 -3.67 -22.59 15.86
CA ARG A 264 -2.29 -23.10 15.94
C ARG A 264 -1.67 -23.21 14.54
N ARG A 265 -1.85 -22.18 13.71
CA ARG A 265 -1.44 -22.15 12.29
C ARG A 265 -1.07 -20.75 11.82
N THR A 266 -0.21 -20.69 10.80
CA THR A 266 0.08 -19.44 10.09
C THR A 266 -1.08 -19.05 9.16
N CYS A 267 -1.57 -17.82 9.31
CA CYS A 267 -2.57 -17.22 8.45
C CYS A 267 -1.94 -16.19 7.51
N VAL A 268 -2.30 -16.22 6.22
CA VAL A 268 -2.06 -15.14 5.27
C VAL A 268 -3.29 -14.22 5.27
N PHE A 269 -3.08 -12.93 5.49
CA PHE A 269 -4.10 -11.90 5.39
C PHE A 269 -4.05 -11.27 4.00
N LEU A 270 -5.11 -11.44 3.22
CA LEU A 270 -5.28 -10.87 1.89
C LEU A 270 -6.36 -9.76 1.95
N PRO A 271 -5.99 -8.48 1.84
CA PRO A 271 -6.98 -7.40 1.80
C PRO A 271 -7.78 -7.41 0.48
N ASP A 272 -9.07 -7.09 0.56
CA ASP A 272 -9.95 -6.93 -0.59
C ASP A 272 -10.06 -5.45 -0.97
N TRP A 273 -9.52 -5.10 -2.14
CA TRP A 273 -9.54 -3.74 -2.67
C TRP A 273 -10.71 -3.50 -3.62
N SER A 274 -11.05 -2.23 -3.84
CA SER A 274 -12.18 -1.82 -4.66
C SER A 274 -12.16 -2.39 -6.09
N GLY A 275 -13.00 -3.39 -6.34
CA GLY A 275 -13.06 -4.14 -7.60
C GLY A 275 -14.28 -3.82 -8.48
N ASN A 276 -14.75 -4.86 -9.19
CA ASN A 276 -16.03 -4.84 -9.93
C ASN A 276 -17.23 -5.23 -9.05
N ARG A 277 -16.97 -5.59 -7.78
CA ARG A 277 -17.95 -6.01 -6.76
C ARG A 277 -18.72 -7.31 -7.05
N ILE A 278 -18.33 -8.10 -8.06
CA ILE A 278 -19.02 -9.37 -8.39
C ILE A 278 -18.89 -10.40 -7.25
N MET A 279 -17.77 -10.39 -6.52
CA MET A 279 -17.52 -11.23 -5.34
C MET A 279 -17.38 -12.73 -5.53
N GLN A 280 -17.20 -13.24 -6.75
CA GLN A 280 -17.01 -14.68 -7.03
C GLN A 280 -16.05 -15.41 -6.08
N SER A 281 -14.80 -14.95 -5.94
CA SER A 281 -13.83 -15.62 -5.08
C SER A 281 -14.26 -15.60 -3.60
N LEU A 282 -14.82 -14.48 -3.14
CA LEU A 282 -15.25 -14.36 -1.75
C LEU A 282 -16.50 -15.21 -1.51
N GLY A 283 -17.44 -15.25 -2.45
CA GLY A 283 -18.63 -16.08 -2.38
C GLY A 283 -18.32 -17.56 -2.29
N ASN A 284 -17.39 -18.05 -3.11
CA ASN A 284 -16.86 -19.41 -3.03
C ASN A 284 -16.27 -19.71 -1.62
N MET A 285 -15.46 -18.80 -1.06
CA MET A 285 -14.86 -18.99 0.27
C MET A 285 -15.88 -18.86 1.41
N THR A 286 -16.97 -18.10 1.22
CA THR A 286 -18.06 -18.01 2.19
C THR A 286 -18.80 -19.34 2.33
N THR A 287 -18.92 -20.14 1.26
CA THR A 287 -19.62 -21.44 1.31
C THR A 287 -18.70 -22.59 1.66
N ASP A 288 -17.53 -22.67 1.05
CA ASP A 288 -16.68 -23.86 1.09
C ASP A 288 -15.49 -23.74 2.06
N HIS A 289 -15.20 -22.53 2.56
CA HIS A 289 -14.12 -22.25 3.51
C HIS A 289 -12.73 -22.77 3.09
N VAL A 290 -12.44 -22.82 1.79
CA VAL A 290 -11.15 -23.25 1.25
C VAL A 290 -10.66 -22.35 0.12
N ALA A 291 -9.34 -22.21 -0.01
CA ALA A 291 -8.71 -21.45 -1.08
C ALA A 291 -7.32 -22.01 -1.43
N GLY A 292 -6.90 -21.76 -2.68
CA GLY A 292 -5.52 -21.93 -3.13
C GLY A 292 -4.89 -20.57 -3.39
N LEU A 293 -3.58 -20.44 -3.18
CA LEU A 293 -2.83 -19.22 -3.50
C LEU A 293 -1.54 -19.58 -4.20
N SER A 294 -1.22 -18.93 -5.31
CA SER A 294 0.11 -19.06 -5.95
C SER A 294 0.80 -17.71 -6.09
N ILE A 295 2.10 -17.67 -5.78
CA ILE A 295 2.92 -16.46 -5.80
C ILE A 295 4.13 -16.73 -6.71
N PRO A 296 4.22 -16.05 -7.87
CA PRO A 296 5.40 -16.13 -8.72
C PRO A 296 6.53 -15.25 -8.20
N ILE A 297 7.72 -15.82 -8.08
CA ILE A 297 8.98 -15.13 -7.82
C ILE A 297 9.73 -15.03 -9.15
N TRP A 298 9.51 -13.91 -9.85
CA TRP A 298 10.03 -13.70 -11.19
C TRP A 298 11.56 -13.79 -11.21
N GLY A 299 12.10 -14.65 -12.07
CA GLY A 299 13.54 -14.71 -12.30
C GLY A 299 14.04 -13.47 -13.03
N LYS A 300 15.36 -13.25 -13.04
CA LYS A 300 16.03 -12.15 -13.78
C LYS A 300 17.05 -12.73 -14.76
N GLY A 301 17.12 -12.18 -15.97
CA GLY A 301 18.03 -12.66 -17.01
C GLY A 301 17.77 -14.13 -17.35
N ASP A 302 18.80 -14.97 -17.28
CA ASP A 302 18.70 -16.41 -17.60
C ASP A 302 18.16 -17.29 -16.46
N ARG A 303 17.63 -16.67 -15.39
CA ARG A 303 17.03 -17.40 -14.27
C ARG A 303 15.54 -17.61 -14.51
N ARG A 304 15.13 -18.87 -14.47
CA ARG A 304 13.71 -19.28 -14.49
C ARG A 304 12.96 -18.80 -13.26
N THR A 305 11.66 -18.58 -13.42
CA THR A 305 10.76 -18.11 -12.36
C THR A 305 10.45 -19.26 -11.39
N THR A 306 10.49 -18.96 -10.10
CA THR A 306 10.10 -19.89 -9.02
C THR A 306 8.65 -19.62 -8.65
N VAL A 307 7.88 -20.64 -8.27
CA VAL A 307 6.48 -20.45 -7.87
C VAL A 307 6.25 -21.12 -6.51
N LEU A 308 5.64 -20.35 -5.59
CA LEU A 308 5.08 -20.87 -4.35
C LEU A 308 3.60 -21.17 -4.58
N HIS A 309 3.16 -22.38 -4.24
CA HIS A 309 1.77 -22.81 -4.25
C HIS A 309 1.34 -23.10 -2.81
N LEU A 310 0.18 -22.62 -2.41
CA LEU A 310 -0.43 -22.84 -1.11
C LEU A 310 -1.84 -23.40 -1.30
N THR A 311 -2.26 -24.27 -0.39
CA THR A 311 -3.67 -24.58 -0.14
C THR A 311 -3.99 -24.24 1.30
N CYS A 312 -5.19 -23.69 1.51
CA CYS A 312 -5.57 -23.04 2.76
C CYS A 312 -7.01 -23.33 3.13
N ASP A 313 -7.28 -23.37 4.43
CA ASP A 313 -8.61 -23.06 4.96
C ASP A 313 -8.82 -21.55 4.84
N ALA A 314 -10.04 -21.13 4.54
CA ALA A 314 -10.35 -19.74 4.20
C ALA A 314 -11.55 -19.20 4.97
N GLU A 315 -11.47 -17.93 5.37
CA GLU A 315 -12.57 -17.16 5.95
C GLU A 315 -12.60 -15.75 5.36
N VAL A 316 -13.80 -15.20 5.23
CA VAL A 316 -14.03 -13.87 4.66
C VAL A 316 -14.47 -12.92 5.77
N LEU A 317 -13.73 -11.84 5.96
CA LEU A 317 -14.10 -10.75 6.87
C LEU A 317 -14.74 -9.61 6.08
N ALA A 318 -15.69 -8.91 6.70
CA ALA A 318 -16.35 -7.74 6.12
C ALA A 318 -16.53 -6.63 7.17
N GLY A 319 -16.49 -5.37 6.72
CA GLY A 319 -16.74 -4.20 7.56
C GLY A 319 -15.84 -4.14 8.79
N ASP A 320 -16.48 -4.01 9.96
CA ASP A 320 -15.78 -3.85 11.23
C ASP A 320 -14.87 -5.04 11.58
N ASP A 321 -15.23 -6.26 11.18
CA ASP A 321 -14.40 -7.43 11.47
C ASP A 321 -13.08 -7.40 10.69
N ALA A 322 -13.09 -6.88 9.47
CA ALA A 322 -11.85 -6.65 8.72
C ALA A 322 -11.04 -5.49 9.33
N ARG A 323 -11.71 -4.41 9.75
CA ARG A 323 -11.07 -3.23 10.37
C ARG A 323 -10.44 -3.53 11.73
N LYS A 324 -10.96 -4.50 12.49
CA LYS A 324 -10.36 -5.04 13.72
C LYS A 324 -9.01 -5.73 13.50
N VAL A 325 -8.72 -6.15 12.26
CA VAL A 325 -7.45 -6.80 11.92
C VAL A 325 -6.51 -5.83 11.19
N MET A 326 -7.04 -5.05 10.25
CA MET A 326 -6.28 -4.05 9.47
C MET A 326 -7.11 -2.78 9.27
N ARG A 327 -6.60 -1.63 9.74
CA ARG A 327 -7.33 -0.35 9.64
C ARG A 327 -7.61 0.04 8.18
N GLY A 328 -8.82 0.52 7.92
CA GLY A 328 -9.20 1.07 6.62
C GLY A 328 -9.33 0.04 5.50
N VAL A 329 -9.62 -1.21 5.89
CA VAL A 329 -9.93 -2.30 4.99
C VAL A 329 -11.34 -2.78 5.31
N ASP A 330 -12.25 -2.65 4.35
CA ASP A 330 -13.66 -3.02 4.52
C ASP A 330 -13.96 -4.50 4.20
N GLY A 331 -12.93 -5.24 3.77
CA GLY A 331 -13.05 -6.67 3.51
C GLY A 331 -11.70 -7.33 3.35
N ALA A 332 -11.59 -8.57 3.81
CA ALA A 332 -10.37 -9.34 3.70
C ALA A 332 -10.67 -10.84 3.61
N SER A 333 -9.66 -11.61 3.20
CA SER A 333 -9.64 -13.06 3.28
C SER A 333 -8.53 -13.51 4.20
N LEU A 334 -8.88 -14.32 5.19
CA LEU A 334 -7.95 -15.03 6.07
C LEU A 334 -7.69 -16.41 5.49
N LEU A 335 -6.44 -16.74 5.21
CA LEU A 335 -6.04 -17.98 4.56
C LEU A 335 -5.05 -18.74 5.45
N TRP A 336 -5.52 -19.72 6.23
CA TRP A 336 -4.65 -20.54 7.08
C TRP A 336 -4.01 -21.65 6.26
N ILE A 337 -2.68 -21.70 6.26
CA ILE A 337 -1.91 -22.61 5.41
C ILE A 337 -2.11 -24.05 5.91
N THR A 338 -2.65 -24.91 5.03
CA THR A 338 -2.84 -26.35 5.27
C THR A 338 -1.93 -27.21 4.40
N GLY A 339 -1.37 -26.66 3.33
CA GLY A 339 -0.35 -27.29 2.51
C GLY A 339 0.42 -26.27 1.67
N TYR A 340 1.66 -26.59 1.31
CA TYR A 340 2.47 -25.77 0.43
C TYR A 340 3.37 -26.59 -0.50
N SER A 341 3.72 -26.01 -1.64
CA SER A 341 4.75 -26.50 -2.56
C SER A 341 5.53 -25.32 -3.12
N LEU A 342 6.81 -25.20 -2.77
CA LEU A 342 7.72 -24.22 -3.36
C LEU A 342 8.53 -24.88 -4.45
N VAL A 343 8.22 -24.59 -5.71
CA VAL A 343 8.85 -25.22 -6.88
C VAL A 343 9.85 -24.26 -7.50
N ARG A 344 11.14 -24.54 -7.31
CA ARG A 344 12.23 -23.69 -7.81
C ARG A 344 12.42 -23.83 -9.30
N SER A 345 12.60 -22.69 -9.97
CA SER A 345 12.83 -22.64 -11.42
C SER A 345 11.73 -23.33 -12.25
N SER A 346 10.49 -23.36 -11.74
CA SER A 346 9.37 -24.08 -12.36
C SER A 346 9.01 -23.52 -13.74
N LEU A 347 8.96 -22.19 -13.88
CA LEU A 347 8.51 -21.54 -15.10
C LEU A 347 9.68 -21.10 -15.98
N PRO A 348 9.73 -21.47 -17.28
CA PRO A 348 10.71 -21.03 -18.27
C PRO A 348 10.51 -19.57 -18.69
N LEU A 349 10.30 -18.67 -17.72
CA LEU A 349 10.06 -17.24 -17.90
C LEU A 349 10.94 -16.45 -16.92
N ALA A 350 11.40 -15.28 -17.35
CA ALA A 350 12.11 -14.33 -16.51
C ALA A 350 11.57 -12.91 -16.74
N ALA A 351 11.67 -12.03 -15.75
CA ALA A 351 11.43 -10.60 -15.95
C ALA A 351 12.62 -9.96 -16.68
N ALA A 352 12.31 -9.16 -17.70
CA ALA A 352 13.30 -8.41 -18.45
C ALA A 352 14.03 -7.37 -17.57
N SER A 353 15.30 -7.13 -17.85
CA SER A 353 16.07 -6.04 -17.21
C SER A 353 15.74 -4.67 -17.83
N GLN A 354 15.92 -3.59 -17.07
CA GLN A 354 15.59 -2.21 -17.48
C GLN A 354 16.16 -1.82 -18.86
N LYS A 355 17.41 -2.22 -19.15
CA LYS A 355 18.09 -1.90 -20.42
C LYS A 355 17.42 -2.51 -21.66
N ALA A 356 16.74 -3.65 -21.51
CA ALA A 356 16.02 -4.31 -22.60
C ALA A 356 14.61 -3.72 -22.81
N ALA A 357 13.94 -3.32 -21.72
CA ALA A 357 12.61 -2.70 -21.76
C ALA A 357 12.61 -1.37 -22.53
N ASP A 358 13.64 -0.54 -22.35
CA ASP A 358 13.80 0.74 -23.07
C ASP A 358 14.18 0.54 -24.55
N ALA A 359 14.90 -0.55 -24.88
CA ALA A 359 15.27 -0.87 -26.26
C ALA A 359 14.10 -1.46 -27.08
N GLY A 360 13.21 -2.23 -26.45
CA GLY A 360 12.01 -2.82 -27.09
C GLY A 360 10.83 -1.86 -27.19
N GLY A 361 10.75 -0.82 -26.36
CA GLY A 361 9.67 0.18 -26.34
C GLY A 361 9.71 1.19 -27.50
N GLY A 362 10.84 1.30 -28.21
CA GLY A 362 11.05 2.27 -29.29
C GLY A 362 10.11 2.11 -30.51
N GLY A 363 9.53 0.92 -30.71
CA GLY A 363 8.60 0.66 -31.81
C GLY A 363 7.19 1.21 -31.57
N PHE A 364 6.70 1.16 -30.33
CA PHE A 364 5.33 1.56 -29.97
C PHE A 364 5.19 3.04 -29.62
N GLN A 365 6.22 3.67 -29.04
CA GLN A 365 6.21 5.12 -28.79
C GLN A 365 6.23 5.94 -30.10
N LYS A 366 6.83 5.41 -31.16
CA LYS A 366 6.90 6.09 -32.47
C LYS A 366 5.53 6.18 -33.16
N LEU A 367 4.66 5.19 -32.94
CA LEU A 367 3.29 5.19 -33.48
C LEU A 367 2.33 6.11 -32.69
N GLN A 368 2.53 6.28 -31.38
CA GLN A 368 1.77 7.28 -30.60
C GLN A 368 2.22 8.73 -30.92
N SER A 369 3.50 8.96 -31.18
CA SER A 369 4.02 10.29 -31.54
C SER A 369 3.59 10.80 -32.92
N LEU A 370 3.08 9.92 -33.79
CA LEU A 370 2.55 10.28 -35.11
C LEU A 370 1.05 10.63 -35.07
N ALA A 371 0.34 10.29 -34.00
CA ALA A 371 -1.09 10.55 -33.83
C ALA A 371 -1.41 11.73 -32.90
N LEU A 372 -0.45 12.21 -32.12
CA LEU A 372 -0.61 13.37 -31.22
C LEU A 372 0.57 14.31 -31.41
N GLY A 373 0.27 15.53 -31.89
CA GLY A 373 1.24 16.59 -32.14
C GLY A 373 2.21 16.79 -30.97
N GLY A 374 3.48 16.93 -31.32
CA GLY A 374 4.62 16.78 -30.41
C GLY A 374 4.63 17.75 -29.22
N VAL A 375 4.98 17.18 -28.06
CA VAL A 375 5.60 17.89 -26.94
C VAL A 375 6.80 17.04 -26.51
N ARG A 376 8.01 17.60 -26.67
CA ARG A 376 9.27 16.95 -26.27
C ARG A 376 9.38 16.94 -24.74
N SER A 377 9.47 15.75 -24.16
CA SER A 377 9.86 15.53 -22.76
C SER A 377 11.39 15.59 -22.67
N HIS A 378 11.93 16.54 -21.91
CA HIS A 378 13.35 16.60 -21.58
C HIS A 378 13.70 15.49 -20.58
N THR A 379 14.48 14.51 -21.03
CA THR A 379 15.21 13.56 -20.18
C THR A 379 16.48 14.25 -19.68
N LEU A 380 16.68 14.28 -18.36
CA LEU A 380 17.92 14.72 -17.72
C LEU A 380 18.87 13.52 -17.61
N ASP A 381 20.13 13.77 -17.96
CA ASP A 381 21.21 12.80 -18.02
C ASP A 381 21.50 12.15 -16.67
N ALA A 382 21.77 10.84 -16.72
CA ALA A 382 22.17 10.01 -15.60
C ALA A 382 23.69 10.02 -15.46
N ASP A 383 24.21 10.64 -14.39
CA ASP A 383 25.56 10.36 -13.91
C ASP A 383 25.50 9.19 -12.91
N ALA A 384 26.27 8.16 -13.24
CA ALA A 384 26.34 6.90 -12.53
C ALA A 384 27.13 7.05 -11.22
N ASP A 385 26.46 6.85 -10.09
CA ASP A 385 27.10 6.54 -8.83
C ASP A 385 26.38 5.35 -8.19
N LYS A 386 27.17 4.40 -7.66
CA LYS A 386 26.79 3.03 -7.26
C LYS A 386 25.38 2.94 -6.66
N HIS A 387 24.45 2.42 -7.46
CA HIS A 387 23.07 2.15 -7.07
C HIS A 387 23.00 0.90 -6.17
N ASP A 388 22.27 1.02 -5.06
CA ASP A 388 21.83 -0.14 -4.28
C ASP A 388 20.98 -1.05 -5.20
N GLU A 389 21.25 -2.35 -5.23
CA GLU A 389 20.58 -3.32 -6.13
C GLU A 389 19.04 -3.33 -5.99
N ASP A 390 18.54 -2.89 -4.83
CA ASP A 390 17.11 -2.75 -4.53
C ASP A 390 16.44 -1.59 -5.31
N ASP A 391 17.18 -0.50 -5.58
CA ASP A 391 16.65 0.68 -6.30
C ASP A 391 16.49 0.42 -7.81
N GLU A 392 17.36 -0.41 -8.40
CA GLU A 392 17.24 -0.83 -9.80
C GLU A 392 16.03 -1.77 -10.01
N GLU A 393 15.69 -2.57 -9.01
CA GLU A 393 14.55 -3.49 -9.05
C GLU A 393 13.20 -2.76 -8.93
N GLU A 394 13.14 -1.68 -8.14
CA GLU A 394 11.94 -0.84 -8.04
C GLU A 394 11.66 -0.06 -9.34
N ALA A 395 12.71 0.24 -10.13
CA ALA A 395 12.60 0.96 -11.41
C ALA A 395 12.04 0.11 -12.59
N ALA A 396 12.21 -1.22 -12.54
CA ALA A 396 11.74 -2.16 -13.57
C ALA A 396 10.26 -2.54 -13.47
N VAL A 397 9.62 -2.22 -12.36
CA VAL A 397 8.21 -2.51 -12.12
C VAL A 397 7.38 -1.27 -12.39
N GLY A 398 6.52 -1.32 -13.41
CA GLY A 398 5.54 -0.26 -13.63
C GLY A 398 4.34 -0.41 -12.69
N TRP A 399 4.47 0.12 -11.48
CA TRP A 399 3.45 0.07 -10.44
C TRP A 399 2.08 0.51 -10.94
N SER A 400 1.04 -0.25 -10.57
CA SER A 400 -0.33 0.13 -10.91
C SER A 400 -0.69 1.46 -10.24
N PRO A 401 -1.29 2.44 -10.97
CA PRO A 401 -1.77 3.67 -10.35
C PRO A 401 -2.90 3.42 -9.34
N TYR A 402 -3.56 2.28 -9.45
CA TYR A 402 -4.61 1.84 -8.53
C TYR A 402 -4.09 1.19 -7.25
N ASN A 403 -2.78 0.93 -7.13
CA ASN A 403 -2.25 0.28 -5.93
C ASN A 403 -2.57 1.12 -4.68
N PRO A 404 -3.24 0.52 -3.68
CA PRO A 404 -3.49 1.19 -2.41
C PRO A 404 -2.18 1.48 -1.68
N PRO A 405 -2.21 2.40 -0.70
CA PRO A 405 -1.15 2.51 0.28
C PRO A 405 -0.92 1.17 0.98
N LEU A 406 0.33 0.92 1.37
CA LEU A 406 0.67 -0.27 2.13
C LEU A 406 0.07 -0.14 3.54
N ARG A 407 -0.58 -1.20 4.02
CA ARG A 407 -1.18 -1.26 5.35
C ARG A 407 -0.53 -2.37 6.18
N THR A 408 -0.57 -2.24 7.49
CA THR A 408 -0.03 -3.20 8.45
C THR A 408 -1.17 -3.80 9.25
N LEU A 409 -1.00 -5.03 9.74
CA LEU A 409 -1.93 -5.60 10.73
C LEU A 409 -1.86 -4.77 12.02
N LEU A 410 -2.96 -4.71 12.77
CA LEU A 410 -2.93 -4.06 14.10
C LEU A 410 -1.96 -4.76 15.06
N SER A 411 -1.77 -6.07 14.91
CA SER A 411 -0.78 -6.84 15.68
C SER A 411 0.68 -6.48 15.37
N GLU A 412 0.94 -5.83 14.24
CA GLU A 412 2.30 -5.38 13.86
C GLU A 412 2.67 -4.04 14.52
N THR A 413 1.71 -3.30 15.07
CA THR A 413 2.00 -2.02 15.73
C THR A 413 2.33 -2.24 17.21
N ALA A 414 3.03 -1.28 17.84
CA ALA A 414 3.40 -1.35 19.26
C ALA A 414 2.20 -1.45 20.23
N ALA A 415 0.98 -1.18 19.73
CA ALA A 415 -0.29 -1.36 20.45
C ALA A 415 -0.90 -2.77 20.30
N GLY A 416 -0.26 -3.65 19.52
CA GLY A 416 -0.82 -4.86 18.92
C GLY A 416 -0.84 -6.14 19.75
N ALA A 417 -0.98 -6.07 21.08
CA ALA A 417 -1.60 -7.21 21.75
C ALA A 417 -3.08 -7.17 21.38
N ILE A 418 -3.64 -8.24 20.79
CA ILE A 418 -5.06 -8.35 20.45
C ILE A 418 -5.86 -7.98 21.70
N GLN A 419 -6.36 -6.74 21.75
CA GLN A 419 -7.16 -6.22 22.85
C GLN A 419 -8.62 -6.31 22.45
N GLU A 420 -9.41 -6.83 23.38
CA GLU A 420 -10.87 -6.76 23.38
C GLU A 420 -11.32 -5.32 23.15
N GLU A 421 -12.32 -5.15 22.27
CA GLU A 421 -13.09 -3.94 22.00
C GLU A 421 -12.44 -2.62 22.45
N VAL A 422 -11.48 -2.12 21.66
CA VAL A 422 -11.09 -0.72 21.77
C VAL A 422 -12.25 0.11 21.22
N SER A 423 -13.16 0.52 22.11
CA SER A 423 -14.07 1.63 21.83
C SER A 423 -13.25 2.78 21.26
N SER A 424 -13.60 3.25 20.07
CA SER A 424 -12.92 4.37 19.41
C SER A 424 -13.60 5.67 19.86
N PRO A 425 -13.08 6.36 20.89
CA PRO A 425 -13.73 7.55 21.43
C PRO A 425 -13.81 8.64 20.37
N PRO A 426 -14.86 9.46 20.37
CA PRO A 426 -14.95 10.58 19.44
C PRO A 426 -13.93 11.67 19.81
N ALA A 427 -13.23 12.18 18.81
CA ALA A 427 -12.52 13.44 18.88
C ALA A 427 -13.37 14.55 18.24
N HIS A 428 -13.58 15.62 18.98
CA HIS A 428 -14.39 16.76 18.58
C HIS A 428 -13.51 17.92 18.14
N LEU A 429 -13.67 18.37 16.90
CA LEU A 429 -13.07 19.61 16.41
C LEU A 429 -13.79 20.79 17.05
N VAL A 430 -13.08 21.58 17.85
CA VAL A 430 -13.66 22.70 18.63
C VAL A 430 -13.20 24.08 18.14
N ASP A 431 -12.06 24.15 17.44
CA ASP A 431 -11.54 25.42 16.93
C ASP A 431 -10.63 25.21 15.71
N VAL A 432 -10.55 26.21 14.84
CA VAL A 432 -9.65 26.22 13.67
C VAL A 432 -8.97 27.58 13.58
N ARG A 433 -7.64 27.59 13.49
CA ARG A 433 -6.81 28.80 13.37
C ARG A 433 -6.09 28.79 12.04
N PHE A 434 -6.41 29.73 11.17
CA PHE A 434 -5.77 29.85 9.85
C PHE A 434 -4.49 30.66 9.94
N HIS A 435 -3.40 30.10 9.42
CA HIS A 435 -2.11 30.79 9.30
C HIS A 435 -1.87 31.32 7.89
N SER A 436 -2.49 30.66 6.91
CA SER A 436 -2.61 31.07 5.51
C SER A 436 -3.78 30.32 4.87
N PRO A 437 -4.17 30.62 3.61
CA PRO A 437 -5.18 29.84 2.88
C PRO A 437 -4.84 28.35 2.70
N LEU A 438 -3.57 27.97 2.93
CA LEU A 438 -3.07 26.59 2.75
C LEU A 438 -2.62 25.92 4.05
N ILE A 439 -2.51 26.64 5.17
CA ILE A 439 -2.01 26.09 6.44
C ILE A 439 -2.92 26.56 7.58
N ALA A 440 -3.42 25.62 8.37
CA ALA A 440 -4.27 25.89 9.52
C ALA A 440 -3.99 24.89 10.65
N THR A 441 -4.21 25.32 11.89
CA THR A 441 -4.16 24.47 13.09
C THR A 441 -5.58 24.15 13.53
N PHE A 442 -5.86 22.85 13.70
CA PHE A 442 -7.15 22.31 14.12
C PHE A 442 -7.04 21.88 15.58
N VAL A 443 -7.94 22.35 16.43
CA VAL A 443 -7.95 22.07 17.87
C VAL A 443 -9.03 21.03 18.16
N TRP A 444 -8.63 19.93 18.77
CA TRP A 444 -9.48 18.78 19.04
C TRP A 444 -9.60 18.53 20.53
N ARG A 445 -10.76 18.03 20.97
CA ARG A 445 -10.96 17.49 22.32
C ARG A 445 -11.44 16.05 22.25
N ALA A 446 -10.87 15.19 23.07
CA ALA A 446 -11.27 13.80 23.18
C ALA A 446 -11.31 13.38 24.65
N THR A 447 -12.30 12.59 25.01
CA THR A 447 -12.38 11.92 26.32
C THR A 447 -12.03 10.46 26.11
N VAL A 448 -11.00 9.97 26.79
CA VAL A 448 -10.47 8.61 26.60
C VAL A 448 -10.42 7.85 27.92
N PRO A 449 -10.54 6.51 27.92
CA PRO A 449 -10.42 5.71 29.13
C PRO A 449 -9.05 5.86 29.79
N THR A 450 -9.02 5.99 31.12
CA THR A 450 -7.78 6.10 31.89
C THR A 450 -7.05 4.75 31.94
N GLY A 451 -5.72 4.76 31.74
CA GLY A 451 -4.86 3.58 31.93
C GLY A 451 -4.81 2.59 30.74
N GLY A 452 -5.58 2.83 29.67
CA GLY A 452 -5.47 2.07 28.43
C GLY A 452 -4.17 2.36 27.67
N THR A 453 -3.59 1.36 27.03
CA THR A 453 -2.36 1.51 26.22
C THR A 453 -2.59 2.23 24.89
N SER A 454 -3.82 2.25 24.39
CA SER A 454 -4.19 2.71 23.03
C SER A 454 -4.26 4.24 22.88
N PHE A 455 -4.43 4.98 23.98
CA PHE A 455 -4.64 6.44 23.99
C PHE A 455 -3.72 7.15 24.97
N ARG A 456 -2.43 6.79 24.97
CA ARG A 456 -1.41 7.51 25.73
C ARG A 456 -0.89 8.66 24.89
N PHE A 457 -1.26 9.88 25.25
CA PHE A 457 -0.82 11.08 24.56
C PHE A 457 0.58 11.52 25.00
N GLN A 458 1.53 11.52 24.06
CA GLN A 458 2.87 12.07 24.26
C GLN A 458 3.27 13.05 23.14
N PRO A 459 4.02 14.10 23.45
CA PRO A 459 4.53 15.03 22.44
C PRO A 459 5.48 14.35 21.46
N GLY A 460 5.28 14.62 20.17
CA GLY A 460 5.97 13.95 19.07
C GLY A 460 5.16 12.80 18.44
N GLN A 461 4.08 12.36 19.08
CA GLN A 461 3.18 11.36 18.52
C GLN A 461 2.18 11.93 17.52
N HIS A 462 1.53 11.04 16.76
CA HIS A 462 0.45 11.34 15.85
C HIS A 462 -0.85 10.67 16.28
N VAL A 463 -1.96 11.32 15.96
CA VAL A 463 -3.30 10.72 16.08
C VAL A 463 -3.65 10.00 14.79
N VAL A 464 -4.35 8.88 14.89
CA VAL A 464 -4.97 8.17 13.78
C VAL A 464 -6.48 8.32 13.92
N MET A 465 -7.13 8.90 12.93
CA MET A 465 -8.56 9.22 12.98
C MET A 465 -9.30 8.67 11.78
N ASP A 466 -10.53 8.21 12.00
CA ASP A 466 -11.47 7.89 10.93
C ASP A 466 -12.14 9.19 10.45
N MET A 467 -11.81 9.60 9.24
CA MET A 467 -12.35 10.79 8.60
C MET A 467 -13.26 10.43 7.41
N PHE A 468 -13.74 9.19 7.33
CA PHE A 468 -14.58 8.72 6.23
C PHE A 468 -15.79 9.63 6.03
N ASP A 469 -16.49 10.01 7.10
CA ASP A 469 -17.63 10.91 7.02
C ASP A 469 -17.28 12.32 6.52
N SER A 470 -16.03 12.73 6.67
CA SER A 470 -15.51 14.00 6.18
C SER A 470 -14.96 13.94 4.76
N LEU A 471 -14.93 12.77 4.13
CA LEU A 471 -14.49 12.62 2.75
C LEU A 471 -15.38 13.41 1.78
N ASP A 472 -14.76 13.94 0.74
CA ASP A 472 -15.43 14.46 -0.45
C ASP A 472 -16.39 13.40 -1.02
N THR A 473 -17.61 13.80 -1.40
CA THR A 473 -18.63 12.89 -1.95
C THR A 473 -18.15 12.15 -3.20
N ARG A 474 -17.25 12.77 -3.97
CA ARG A 474 -16.56 12.15 -5.12
C ARG A 474 -15.80 10.88 -4.75
N VAL A 475 -15.31 10.78 -3.51
CA VAL A 475 -14.55 9.64 -2.99
C VAL A 475 -15.49 8.56 -2.43
N LYS A 476 -16.60 8.98 -1.82
CA LYS A 476 -17.57 8.05 -1.19
C LYS A 476 -18.39 7.25 -2.20
N LEU A 477 -18.64 7.80 -3.38
CA LEU A 477 -19.42 7.14 -4.42
C LEU A 477 -18.60 6.06 -5.11
N TYR A 478 -19.22 4.90 -5.35
CA TYR A 478 -18.58 3.83 -6.10
C TYR A 478 -18.25 4.26 -7.52
N ALA A 479 -16.99 4.06 -7.89
CA ALA A 479 -16.54 4.11 -9.27
C ALA A 479 -15.80 2.82 -9.59
N HIS A 480 -16.19 2.15 -10.67
CA HIS A 480 -15.49 0.95 -11.10
C HIS A 480 -14.06 1.25 -11.58
N MET A 481 -13.83 2.39 -12.24
CA MET A 481 -12.52 2.89 -12.67
C MET A 481 -12.44 4.38 -12.40
N ALA A 482 -11.23 4.94 -12.31
CA ALA A 482 -11.08 6.39 -12.19
C ALA A 482 -11.58 7.08 -13.45
N SER A 483 -12.34 8.17 -13.30
CA SER A 483 -12.89 8.94 -14.41
C SER A 483 -11.86 9.90 -15.04
N PHE A 484 -10.72 10.12 -14.39
CA PHE A 484 -9.63 10.96 -14.88
C PHE A 484 -8.26 10.48 -14.37
N LYS A 485 -7.20 10.81 -15.10
CA LYS A 485 -5.82 10.49 -14.72
C LYS A 485 -5.42 11.16 -13.39
N GLY A 486 -4.96 10.37 -12.44
CA GLY A 486 -4.60 10.82 -11.10
C GLY A 486 -5.70 10.65 -10.04
N GLY A 487 -6.90 10.22 -10.43
CA GLY A 487 -8.02 9.90 -9.53
C GLY A 487 -8.03 8.45 -9.02
N GLU A 488 -7.06 7.62 -9.42
CA GLU A 488 -7.01 6.19 -9.12
C GLU A 488 -6.93 5.90 -7.61
N LYS A 489 -6.33 6.82 -6.86
CA LYS A 489 -6.18 6.73 -5.40
C LYS A 489 -7.49 6.95 -4.64
N ASP A 490 -8.44 7.69 -5.22
CA ASP A 490 -9.72 7.97 -4.57
C ASP A 490 -10.54 6.67 -4.39
N LEU A 491 -10.37 5.68 -5.27
CA LEU A 491 -11.15 4.44 -5.25
C LEU A 491 -10.85 3.53 -4.05
N ASN A 492 -9.70 3.73 -3.39
CA ASN A 492 -9.28 2.94 -2.23
C ASN A 492 -9.00 3.86 -1.02
N ASP A 493 -9.52 5.08 -1.03
CA ASP A 493 -9.39 6.00 0.10
C ASP A 493 -10.44 5.63 1.15
N ASP A 494 -9.95 5.19 2.30
CA ASP A 494 -10.71 4.71 3.46
C ASP A 494 -11.08 5.83 4.44
N GLY A 495 -10.66 7.06 4.19
CA GLY A 495 -10.83 8.16 5.12
C GLY A 495 -9.95 8.12 6.36
N VAL A 496 -9.14 7.09 6.61
CA VAL A 496 -8.25 7.04 7.76
C VAL A 496 -7.06 7.97 7.51
N ARG A 497 -6.75 8.84 8.47
CA ARG A 497 -5.60 9.76 8.39
C ARG A 497 -4.80 9.76 9.66
N SER A 498 -3.48 9.87 9.51
CA SER A 498 -2.55 10.10 10.61
C SER A 498 -2.02 11.53 10.58
N TRP A 499 -2.05 12.23 11.72
CA TRP A 499 -1.46 13.57 11.83
C TRP A 499 -0.66 13.73 13.11
N THR A 500 0.61 14.09 12.99
CA THR A 500 1.44 14.47 14.14
C THR A 500 0.78 15.63 14.89
N MET A 501 0.62 15.45 16.20
CA MET A 501 0.09 16.49 17.07
C MET A 501 1.15 17.59 17.19
N SER A 502 0.80 18.84 16.86
CA SER A 502 1.67 20.00 17.08
C SER A 502 1.67 20.47 18.53
N ARG A 503 0.66 20.07 19.30
CA ARG A 503 0.54 20.30 20.74
C ARG A 503 -0.42 19.27 21.33
N VAL A 504 -0.19 18.89 22.58
CA VAL A 504 -1.12 18.08 23.35
C VAL A 504 -1.09 18.53 24.81
N ARG A 505 -2.25 18.55 25.47
CA ARG A 505 -2.38 18.86 26.89
C ARG A 505 -3.53 18.07 27.49
N ARG A 506 -3.38 17.69 28.76
CA ARG A 506 -4.47 17.15 29.57
C ARG A 506 -5.33 18.31 30.09
N VAL A 507 -6.64 18.20 29.93
CA VAL A 507 -7.62 19.22 30.34
C VAL A 507 -8.22 18.88 31.70
N ALA A 508 -8.60 17.63 31.93
CA ALA A 508 -9.21 17.16 33.18
C ALA A 508 -8.94 15.66 33.45
N GLY A 509 -9.23 15.20 34.68
CA GLY A 509 -9.24 13.78 35.05
C GLY A 509 -8.06 13.27 35.89
N GLY A 510 -7.25 14.13 36.51
CA GLY A 510 -6.02 13.77 37.25
C GLY A 510 -6.17 13.53 38.76
N GLN A 511 -7.37 13.33 39.30
CA GLN A 511 -7.52 12.85 40.69
C GLN A 511 -7.43 11.32 40.69
N ASP A 512 -6.64 10.76 41.61
CA ASP A 512 -6.47 9.30 41.77
C ASP A 512 -7.85 8.61 41.80
N GLY A 513 -8.18 7.88 40.72
CA GLY A 513 -9.43 7.12 40.58
C GLY A 513 -10.43 7.59 39.51
N ALA A 514 -10.13 8.61 38.70
CA ALA A 514 -10.98 8.94 37.53
C ALA A 514 -10.93 7.83 36.46
N ALA A 515 -12.08 7.46 35.91
CA ALA A 515 -12.20 6.42 34.88
C ALA A 515 -11.86 6.92 33.47
N GLU A 516 -11.93 8.23 33.25
CA GLU A 516 -11.71 8.88 31.96
C GLU A 516 -10.81 10.12 32.10
N GLU A 517 -10.03 10.40 31.06
CA GLU A 517 -9.18 11.59 30.94
C GLU A 517 -9.64 12.43 29.74
N GLU A 518 -9.74 13.74 29.95
CA GLU A 518 -10.03 14.68 28.86
C GLU A 518 -8.72 15.28 28.35
N TRP A 519 -8.51 15.17 27.04
CA TRP A 519 -7.34 15.66 26.33
C TRP A 519 -7.72 16.68 25.27
N GLU A 520 -6.89 17.71 25.13
CA GLU A 520 -6.94 18.64 24.02
C GLU A 520 -5.64 18.55 23.23
N PHE A 521 -5.74 18.37 21.91
CA PHE A 521 -4.59 18.29 21.02
C PHE A 521 -4.80 19.13 19.77
N GLU A 522 -3.70 19.62 19.22
CA GLU A 522 -3.69 20.45 18.01
C GLU A 522 -3.03 19.68 16.86
N THR A 523 -3.61 19.74 15.67
CA THR A 523 -2.98 19.24 14.43
C THR A 523 -2.80 20.40 13.45
N THR A 524 -1.56 20.66 13.04
CA THR A 524 -1.25 21.72 12.06
C THR A 524 -1.11 21.11 10.68
N LEU A 525 -2.08 21.42 9.81
CA LEU A 525 -2.28 20.73 8.55
C LEU A 525 -2.10 21.66 7.36
N ARG A 526 -1.67 21.07 6.25
CA ARG A 526 -1.69 21.71 4.94
C ARG A 526 -2.92 21.29 4.16
N ARG A 527 -3.61 22.25 3.54
CA ARG A 527 -4.67 21.96 2.57
C ARG A 527 -4.09 21.31 1.32
N LYS A 528 -4.44 20.05 1.10
CA LYS A 528 -4.19 19.34 -0.16
C LYS A 528 -5.41 19.55 -1.06
N GLN A 529 -5.28 20.39 -2.09
CA GLN A 529 -6.41 20.83 -2.95
C GLN A 529 -7.30 19.68 -3.44
N ARG A 530 -6.72 18.54 -3.82
CA ARG A 530 -7.44 17.32 -4.24
C ARG A 530 -7.36 16.18 -3.22
N GLY A 531 -7.14 16.48 -1.94
CA GLY A 531 -7.19 15.48 -0.87
C GLY A 531 -8.63 15.15 -0.49
N GLY A 532 -8.88 13.91 -0.06
CA GLY A 532 -10.23 13.50 0.37
C GLY A 532 -10.72 14.25 1.63
N VAL A 533 -9.81 14.56 2.56
CA VAL A 533 -10.17 15.06 3.91
C VAL A 533 -9.88 16.56 4.09
N THR A 534 -8.64 17.00 3.82
CA THR A 534 -8.22 18.37 4.19
C THR A 534 -9.03 19.50 3.55
N PRO A 535 -9.55 19.42 2.30
CA PRO A 535 -10.45 20.45 1.80
C PRO A 535 -11.72 20.60 2.64
N GLY A 536 -12.35 19.49 3.02
CA GLY A 536 -13.56 19.50 3.85
C GLY A 536 -13.32 20.03 5.26
N LEU A 537 -12.13 19.79 5.84
CA LEU A 537 -11.73 20.39 7.12
C LEU A 537 -11.57 21.92 7.02
N PHE A 538 -10.86 22.40 5.99
CA PHE A 538 -10.67 23.84 5.76
C PHE A 538 -12.00 24.55 5.50
N SER A 539 -12.90 23.96 4.70
CA SER A 539 -14.23 24.54 4.44
C SER A 539 -15.09 24.64 5.71
N ARG A 540 -15.01 23.66 6.62
CA ARG A 540 -15.71 23.73 7.92
C ARG A 540 -15.12 24.84 8.81
N GLY A 541 -13.80 24.97 8.84
CA GLY A 541 -13.13 26.05 9.58
C GLY A 541 -13.50 27.44 9.07
N LEU A 542 -13.58 27.64 7.75
CA LEU A 542 -13.99 28.92 7.16
C LEU A 542 -15.43 29.29 7.53
N ARG A 543 -16.37 28.33 7.43
CA ARG A 543 -17.77 28.55 7.87
C ARG A 543 -17.86 28.91 9.35
N ALA A 544 -17.04 28.27 10.20
CA ALA A 544 -17.00 28.59 11.62
C ALA A 544 -16.48 30.00 11.90
N LEU A 545 -15.62 30.55 11.04
CA LEU A 545 -15.17 31.95 11.14
C LEU A 545 -16.27 32.92 10.68
N GLU A 546 -16.94 32.63 9.57
CA GLU A 546 -18.08 33.41 9.07
C GLU A 546 -19.21 33.48 10.12
N ASP A 547 -19.58 32.34 10.71
CA ASP A 547 -20.59 32.26 11.79
C ASP A 547 -20.22 33.14 13.01
N ARG A 548 -18.92 33.25 13.35
CA ARG A 548 -18.43 34.05 14.49
C ARG A 548 -18.44 35.55 14.20
N GLU A 549 -18.17 35.96 12.96
CA GLU A 549 -18.24 37.37 12.55
C GLU A 549 -19.69 37.87 12.51
N ASP A 550 -20.64 37.01 12.14
CA ASP A 550 -22.07 37.34 12.09
C ASP A 550 -22.77 37.30 13.47
N SER A 551 -22.25 36.54 14.44
CA SER A 551 -22.88 36.34 15.77
C SER A 551 -22.29 37.25 16.87
N ALA A 552 -22.61 38.55 16.83
CA ALA A 552 -22.16 39.52 17.84
C ALA A 552 -22.70 39.32 19.28
N TYR A 553 -23.51 38.28 19.57
CA TYR A 553 -24.26 38.16 20.84
C TYR A 553 -24.26 36.79 21.54
N GLU A 554 -23.70 35.72 20.97
CA GLU A 554 -23.59 34.42 21.67
C GLU A 554 -22.13 33.97 21.77
N SER A 555 -21.70 33.60 22.98
CA SER A 555 -20.36 33.05 23.17
C SER A 555 -20.29 31.66 22.55
N ASP A 556 -19.84 31.57 21.30
CA ASP A 556 -19.66 30.33 20.54
C ASP A 556 -18.50 29.44 21.06
N ALA A 557 -18.10 29.65 22.32
CA ALA A 557 -17.06 28.92 23.01
C ALA A 557 -17.56 27.49 23.33
N GLY A 558 -17.20 26.54 22.45
CA GLY A 558 -17.46 25.11 22.65
C GLY A 558 -18.33 24.44 21.59
N LYS A 559 -18.71 25.14 20.50
CA LYS A 559 -19.41 24.52 19.37
C LYS A 559 -18.54 23.45 18.71
N VAL A 560 -19.06 22.23 18.62
CA VAL A 560 -18.40 21.12 17.92
C VAL A 560 -18.58 21.30 16.42
N LEU A 561 -17.50 21.52 15.70
CA LEU A 561 -17.48 21.73 14.24
C LEU A 561 -17.52 20.40 13.46
N LEU A 562 -16.98 19.35 14.07
CA LEU A 562 -16.91 17.99 13.54
C LEU A 562 -16.66 17.02 14.68
N SER A 563 -17.23 15.82 14.61
CA SER A 563 -16.85 14.69 15.44
C SER A 563 -16.31 13.58 14.54
N ALA A 564 -15.21 12.95 14.93
CA ALA A 564 -14.56 11.88 14.18
C ALA A 564 -14.00 10.83 15.16
N PRO A 565 -14.14 9.52 14.90
CA PRO A 565 -13.55 8.49 15.74
C PRO A 565 -12.01 8.60 15.84
N LEU A 566 -11.48 8.59 17.06
CA LEU A 566 -10.06 8.48 17.32
C LEU A 566 -9.70 6.99 17.40
N LEU A 567 -8.97 6.50 16.39
CA LEU A 567 -8.62 5.09 16.26
C LEU A 567 -7.39 4.73 17.10
N ALA A 568 -6.41 5.64 17.20
CA ALA A 568 -5.20 5.43 18.01
C ALA A 568 -4.41 6.72 18.23
N VAL A 569 -3.50 6.67 19.21
CA VAL A 569 -2.37 7.59 19.35
C VAL A 569 -1.07 6.78 19.20
N GLU A 570 -0.31 7.06 18.15
CA GLU A 570 0.84 6.28 17.72
C GLU A 570 2.04 7.20 17.39
N GLY A 571 3.15 6.62 16.92
CA GLY A 571 4.35 7.36 16.55
C GLY A 571 5.46 7.24 17.59
N GLY A 572 6.70 7.16 17.10
CA GLY A 572 7.90 6.93 17.90
C GLY A 572 8.81 8.16 18.05
N LEU A 573 8.38 9.33 17.58
CA LEU A 573 9.22 10.53 17.57
C LEU A 573 9.29 11.26 18.93
N THR A 574 8.91 10.62 20.03
CA THR A 574 8.97 11.19 21.38
C THR A 574 10.40 11.44 21.84
N LEU A 575 10.67 12.53 22.57
CA LEU A 575 11.97 12.77 23.18
C LEU A 575 12.18 11.90 24.43
N PRO A 576 13.25 11.08 24.49
CA PRO A 576 13.58 10.32 25.70
C PRO A 576 13.85 11.21 26.90
N LEU A 577 13.25 10.91 28.05
CA LEU A 577 13.46 11.68 29.29
C LEU A 577 14.93 11.69 29.74
N THR A 578 15.69 10.64 29.42
CA THR A 578 17.12 10.52 29.72
C THR A 578 17.97 11.59 29.05
N LEU A 579 17.51 12.20 27.94
CA LEU A 579 18.19 13.34 27.33
C LEU A 579 18.31 14.51 28.31
N PHE A 580 17.28 14.71 29.13
CA PHE A 580 17.17 15.85 30.05
C PHE A 580 17.92 15.66 31.38
N GLU A 581 18.62 14.54 31.56
CA GLU A 581 19.56 14.34 32.66
C GLU A 581 20.89 15.10 32.45
N LYS A 582 21.20 15.45 31.19
CA LYS A 582 22.40 16.20 30.80
C LYS A 582 22.32 17.65 31.26
N GLN A 583 23.46 18.33 31.37
CA GLN A 583 23.48 19.78 31.63
C GLN A 583 23.08 20.59 30.39
N GLU A 584 23.54 20.15 29.22
CA GLU A 584 23.23 20.74 27.93
C GLU A 584 22.70 19.67 26.98
N VAL A 585 21.63 19.99 26.25
CA VAL A 585 20.98 19.08 25.31
C VAL A 585 20.93 19.73 23.94
N ASN A 586 21.48 19.05 22.93
CA ASN A 586 21.53 19.50 21.54
C ASN A 586 20.61 18.65 20.66
N LEU A 587 19.59 19.26 20.08
CA LEU A 587 18.61 18.61 19.22
C LEU A 587 18.72 19.15 17.79
N THR A 588 18.77 18.26 16.80
CA THR A 588 18.73 18.63 15.38
C THR A 588 17.47 18.12 14.69
N TYR A 589 16.80 18.99 13.94
CA TYR A 589 15.60 18.70 13.16
C TYR A 589 15.86 18.96 11.68
N LEU A 590 15.62 17.98 10.82
CA LEU A 590 15.63 18.11 9.38
C LEU A 590 14.20 17.90 8.85
N VAL A 591 13.53 18.99 8.50
CA VAL A 591 12.09 18.97 8.24
C VAL A 591 11.72 19.72 6.96
N SER A 592 10.53 19.47 6.41
CA SER A 592 10.01 20.22 5.26
C SER A 592 8.52 20.53 5.36
N GLY A 593 8.12 21.77 5.10
CA GLY A 593 6.72 22.21 5.18
C GLY A 593 6.09 21.93 6.54
N ILE A 594 4.95 21.24 6.57
CA ILE A 594 4.26 20.85 7.81
C ILE A 594 4.96 19.72 8.57
N GLY A 595 6.05 19.13 8.05
CA GLY A 595 6.93 18.27 8.83
C GLY A 595 7.60 18.96 10.03
N LEU A 596 7.37 20.26 10.20
CA LEU A 596 7.68 21.02 11.41
C LEU A 596 6.87 20.58 12.65
N THR A 597 5.75 19.87 12.49
CA THR A 597 4.84 19.55 13.61
C THR A 597 5.48 18.80 14.79
N PRO A 598 6.39 17.81 14.63
CA PRO A 598 7.09 17.22 15.78
C PRO A 598 7.93 18.25 16.55
N LEU A 599 8.57 19.19 15.85
CA LEU A 599 9.32 20.27 16.50
C LEU A 599 8.38 21.13 17.36
N LEU A 600 7.22 21.52 16.83
CA LEU A 600 6.23 22.29 17.59
C LEU A 600 5.76 21.52 18.83
N ALA A 601 5.51 20.22 18.69
CA ALA A 601 5.09 19.35 19.79
C ALA A 601 6.12 19.34 20.92
N HIS A 602 7.38 19.11 20.55
CA HIS A 602 8.48 19.06 21.51
C HIS A 602 8.73 20.40 22.17
N LEU A 603 8.75 21.51 21.41
CA LEU A 603 8.91 22.84 21.99
C LEU A 603 7.79 23.18 22.99
N ASN A 604 6.53 22.86 22.67
CA ASN A 604 5.42 23.05 23.63
C ASN A 604 5.57 22.19 24.87
N HIS A 605 6.11 20.97 24.77
CA HIS A 605 6.29 20.09 25.93
C HIS A 605 7.47 20.47 26.82
N LEU A 606 8.56 20.98 26.22
CA LEU A 606 9.70 21.48 26.98
C LEU A 606 9.28 22.57 27.99
N VAL A 607 8.18 23.28 27.74
CA VAL A 607 7.57 24.21 28.71
C VAL A 607 7.26 23.53 30.04
N GLU A 608 6.71 22.31 29.99
CA GLU A 608 6.21 21.56 31.15
C GLU A 608 7.34 20.79 31.85
N LEU A 609 8.33 20.31 31.08
CA LEU A 609 9.46 19.50 31.59
C LEU A 609 10.57 20.31 32.26
N LEU A 610 10.59 21.65 32.14
CA LEU A 610 11.69 22.50 32.63
C LEU A 610 11.44 23.22 33.98
N PRO A 611 11.21 22.57 35.13
CA PRO A 611 11.27 23.27 36.42
C PRO A 611 12.70 23.44 37.00
N SER A 612 13.71 22.64 36.62
CA SER A 612 15.07 22.77 37.21
C SER A 612 16.29 22.11 36.50
N LYS A 613 16.12 21.27 35.47
CA LYS A 613 17.18 20.72 34.57
C LYS A 613 16.57 20.32 33.21
N PRO A 614 17.31 20.28 32.09
CA PRO A 614 18.72 20.66 31.90
C PRO A 614 18.98 22.16 32.09
N ALA A 615 20.25 22.53 32.22
CA ALA A 615 20.64 23.93 32.32
C ALA A 615 20.40 24.65 30.99
N GLN A 616 20.65 24.03 29.84
CA GLN A 616 20.45 24.64 28.52
C GLN A 616 19.94 23.61 27.50
N VAL A 617 18.95 24.00 26.70
CA VAL A 617 18.51 23.23 25.51
C VAL A 617 18.82 24.04 24.26
N ASN A 618 19.50 23.43 23.30
CA ASN A 618 19.77 24.02 22.00
C ASN A 618 19.06 23.21 20.92
N VAL A 619 18.26 23.89 20.12
CA VAL A 619 17.51 23.29 19.02
C VAL A 619 17.98 23.91 17.72
N ARG A 620 18.47 23.08 16.79
CA ARG A 620 18.75 23.50 15.42
C ARG A 620 17.75 22.83 14.49
N ALA A 621 17.06 23.61 13.66
CA ALA A 621 16.17 23.08 12.64
C ALA A 621 16.56 23.59 11.26
N VAL A 622 16.75 22.66 10.32
CA VAL A 622 16.87 22.97 8.89
C VAL A 622 15.53 22.64 8.24
N VAL A 623 14.85 23.66 7.73
CA VAL A 623 13.45 23.57 7.28
C VAL A 623 13.37 23.92 5.80
N GLY A 624 12.97 22.96 4.96
CA GLY A 624 12.59 23.24 3.57
C GLY A 624 11.20 23.84 3.47
N VAL A 625 11.06 25.05 2.92
CA VAL A 625 9.78 25.79 2.86
C VAL A 625 9.56 26.45 1.50
N ARG A 626 8.28 26.73 1.17
CA ARG A 626 7.95 27.60 0.04
C ARG A 626 8.09 29.06 0.45
N TYR A 627 8.24 29.95 -0.54
CA TYR A 627 8.37 31.39 -0.32
C TYR A 627 7.24 31.96 0.56
N GLY A 628 5.97 31.71 0.19
CA GLY A 628 4.80 32.15 0.97
C GLY A 628 4.61 31.49 2.35
N GLU A 629 5.52 30.60 2.77
CA GLU A 629 5.43 29.89 4.06
C GLU A 629 6.45 30.36 5.09
N ILE A 630 7.39 31.23 4.71
CA ILE A 630 8.44 31.75 5.59
C ILE A 630 7.82 32.42 6.82
N GLY A 631 6.87 33.35 6.59
CA GLY A 631 6.19 34.07 7.66
C GLY A 631 5.38 33.14 8.55
N VAL A 632 4.68 32.15 7.96
CA VAL A 632 3.88 31.16 8.69
C VAL A 632 4.75 30.31 9.62
N VAL A 633 5.82 29.72 9.10
CA VAL A 633 6.72 28.86 9.88
C VAL A 633 7.38 29.65 11.00
N THR A 634 7.87 30.85 10.70
CA THR A 634 8.51 31.73 11.69
C THR A 634 7.55 32.11 12.80
N ARG A 635 6.30 32.47 12.45
CA ARG A 635 5.24 32.81 13.43
C ARG A 635 4.88 31.63 14.32
N LEU A 636 4.67 30.44 13.76
CA LEU A 636 4.35 29.22 14.52
C LEU A 636 5.40 28.89 15.59
N VAL A 637 6.69 28.97 15.23
CA VAL A 637 7.78 28.75 16.18
C VAL A 637 7.84 29.88 17.22
N LYS A 638 7.71 31.14 16.79
CA LYS A 638 7.74 32.30 17.69
C LYS A 638 6.62 32.26 18.73
N GLU A 639 5.38 31.96 18.32
CA GLU A 639 4.22 31.82 19.22
C GLU A 639 4.43 30.69 20.24
N THR A 640 5.06 29.60 19.82
CA THR A 640 5.43 28.50 20.72
C THR A 640 6.48 28.95 21.74
N LEU A 641 7.45 29.77 21.33
CA LEU A 641 8.53 30.28 22.18
C LEU A 641 8.12 31.43 23.11
N GLN A 642 7.11 32.23 22.76
CA GLN A 642 6.59 33.27 23.67
C GLN A 642 6.07 32.69 24.98
N ARG A 643 5.63 31.42 24.98
CA ARG A 643 5.20 30.69 26.18
C ARG A 643 6.37 30.23 27.06
N LEU A 644 7.61 30.42 26.60
CA LEU A 644 8.86 29.94 27.20
C LEU A 644 9.75 31.10 27.72
N GLU A 645 9.22 32.33 27.79
CA GLU A 645 9.97 33.49 28.29
C GLU A 645 10.59 33.20 29.67
N GLY A 646 11.92 33.35 29.77
CA GLY A 646 12.69 33.09 31.00
C GLY A 646 13.30 31.68 31.13
N LYS A 647 13.09 30.76 30.18
CA LYS A 647 13.74 29.44 30.15
C LYS A 647 15.04 29.46 29.34
N GLN A 648 16.02 28.64 29.73
CA GLN A 648 17.31 28.49 29.01
C GLN A 648 17.14 27.60 27.76
N LEU A 649 16.49 28.14 26.74
CA LEU A 649 16.25 27.51 25.44
C LEU A 649 16.75 28.41 24.32
N ARG A 650 17.55 27.86 23.41
CA ARG A 650 17.98 28.53 22.17
C ARG A 650 17.50 27.74 20.97
N VAL A 651 16.81 28.40 20.05
CA VAL A 651 16.34 27.82 18.80
C VAL A 651 16.97 28.54 17.62
N MET A 652 17.57 27.78 16.72
CA MET A 652 18.17 28.26 15.47
C MET A 652 17.47 27.60 14.28
N LEU A 653 16.79 28.41 13.47
CA LEU A 653 16.08 27.98 12.27
C LEU A 653 16.86 28.36 11.01
N HIS A 654 17.19 27.39 10.18
CA HIS A 654 17.69 27.58 8.82
C HIS A 654 16.55 27.30 7.83
N LEU A 655 16.00 28.34 7.21
CA LEU A 655 14.89 28.22 6.26
C LEU A 655 15.45 28.10 4.84
N LEU A 656 15.33 26.93 4.22
CA LEU A 656 15.73 26.69 2.83
C LEU A 656 14.53 26.96 1.92
N VAL A 657 14.60 28.04 1.15
CA VAL A 657 13.44 28.58 0.43
C VAL A 657 13.46 28.18 -1.04
N SER A 658 12.38 27.57 -1.53
CA SER A 658 12.22 27.27 -2.96
C SER A 658 11.90 28.54 -3.77
N ALA A 659 12.22 28.56 -5.08
CA ALA A 659 11.95 29.72 -5.95
C ALA A 659 10.46 30.11 -5.94
N PRO A 660 10.13 31.40 -6.12
CA PRO A 660 8.74 31.82 -6.32
C PRO A 660 8.16 31.07 -7.52
N SER A 661 7.02 30.39 -7.35
CA SER A 661 6.31 29.82 -8.49
C SER A 661 5.74 30.98 -9.31
N SER A 662 6.13 31.09 -10.58
CA SER A 662 5.75 32.15 -11.53
C SER A 662 4.26 32.19 -11.91
N HIS A 663 3.35 31.70 -11.06
CA HIS A 663 1.93 31.57 -11.41
C HIS A 663 0.92 32.01 -10.34
N LEU A 664 1.33 32.47 -9.17
CA LEU A 664 0.43 33.15 -8.24
C LEU A 664 1.24 34.22 -7.50
N ASP A 665 0.61 35.39 -7.31
CA ASP A 665 1.08 36.56 -6.55
C ASP A 665 1.76 37.67 -7.39
N GLU A 666 0.97 38.32 -8.27
CA GLU A 666 1.21 39.72 -8.71
C GLU A 666 0.52 40.75 -7.78
N GLY A 667 0.00 40.34 -6.63
CA GLY A 667 -0.55 41.24 -5.62
C GLY A 667 0.02 40.87 -4.26
N GLU A 668 0.52 41.87 -3.54
CA GLU A 668 1.13 41.77 -2.20
C GLU A 668 2.62 41.36 -2.17
N ALA A 669 3.45 42.06 -2.95
CA ALA A 669 4.78 42.40 -2.46
C ALA A 669 4.60 43.48 -1.37
N ASP A 670 4.30 43.05 -0.14
CA ASP A 670 4.31 43.94 1.02
C ASP A 670 5.78 44.24 1.35
N ASP A 671 6.18 45.51 1.29
CA ASP A 671 7.57 46.01 1.37
C ASP A 671 8.23 45.84 2.76
N ASP A 672 7.68 45.01 3.66
CA ASP A 672 8.15 44.84 5.04
C ASP A 672 9.26 43.77 5.20
N TYR A 673 9.72 43.18 4.10
CA TYR A 673 10.64 42.03 4.09
C TYR A 673 12.08 42.32 4.57
N ASP A 674 12.54 43.57 4.53
CA ASP A 674 13.90 43.90 4.99
C ASP A 674 14.06 43.82 6.52
N GLN A 675 12.96 43.71 7.27
CA GLN A 675 12.96 43.55 8.74
C GLN A 675 13.02 42.09 9.22
N ALA A 676 12.81 41.10 8.35
CA ALA A 676 12.91 39.68 8.75
C ALA A 676 14.36 39.15 8.79
N SER A 677 15.35 39.93 8.32
CA SER A 677 16.75 39.50 8.24
C SER A 677 17.46 39.36 9.60
N SER A 678 16.85 39.78 10.72
CA SER A 678 17.32 39.40 12.07
C SER A 678 16.27 39.69 13.16
N THR A 679 15.20 38.91 13.21
CA THR A 679 14.34 38.90 14.42
C THR A 679 15.03 38.09 15.53
N ALA A 680 16.00 38.71 16.21
CA ALA A 680 16.66 38.13 17.37
C ALA A 680 15.83 38.40 18.64
N SER A 681 15.02 37.41 19.05
CA SER A 681 14.69 37.28 20.47
C SER A 681 15.84 36.51 21.15
N ALA A 682 16.06 36.68 22.45
CA ALA A 682 17.12 35.98 23.19
C ALA A 682 17.09 34.45 23.02
N SER A 683 15.94 33.88 22.63
CA SER A 683 15.70 32.44 22.45
C SER A 683 15.52 31.97 21.00
N LEU A 684 15.39 32.86 19.99
CA LEU A 684 15.16 32.48 18.58
C LEU A 684 16.07 33.23 17.61
N GLN A 685 16.75 32.48 16.76
CA GLN A 685 17.50 32.99 15.61
C GLN A 685 16.97 32.35 14.33
N VAL A 686 16.74 33.16 13.30
CA VAL A 686 16.25 32.69 11.99
C VAL A 686 17.24 33.13 10.91
N LYS A 687 17.72 32.17 10.12
CA LYS A 687 18.57 32.37 8.95
C LYS A 687 17.82 31.90 7.71
N VAL A 688 17.55 32.81 6.79
CA VAL A 688 16.85 32.51 5.52
C VAL A 688 17.88 32.26 4.42
N HIS A 689 17.70 31.18 3.67
CA HIS A 689 18.58 30.74 2.59
C HIS A 689 17.79 30.65 1.28
N PRO A 690 17.66 31.76 0.52
CA PRO A 690 16.93 31.80 -0.73
C PRO A 690 17.56 30.91 -1.79
N LEU A 691 16.73 30.17 -2.54
CA LEU A 691 17.16 29.33 -3.67
C LEU A 691 18.21 28.27 -3.27
N ARG A 692 18.20 27.85 -2.00
CA ARG A 692 19.08 26.80 -1.49
C ARG A 692 18.30 25.50 -1.27
N ARG A 693 18.95 24.37 -1.56
CA ARG A 693 18.43 23.02 -1.26
C ARG A 693 19.45 22.21 -0.51
N LEU A 694 18.98 21.29 0.32
CA LEU A 694 19.85 20.31 0.97
C LEU A 694 20.60 19.50 -0.10
N SER A 695 21.85 19.14 0.19
CA SER A 695 22.71 18.31 -0.66
C SER A 695 23.43 17.27 0.20
N ALA A 696 24.04 16.27 -0.44
CA ALA A 696 24.86 15.26 0.24
C ALA A 696 26.03 15.84 1.07
N THR A 697 26.43 17.09 0.80
CA THR A 697 27.56 17.77 1.43
C THR A 697 27.14 18.88 2.41
N SER A 698 25.84 19.04 2.67
CA SER A 698 25.32 20.17 3.48
C SER A 698 25.91 20.30 4.89
N PHE A 699 26.43 19.22 5.46
CA PHE A 699 26.94 19.16 6.84
C PHE A 699 28.45 18.85 6.94
N VAL A 700 29.19 18.86 5.84
CA VAL A 700 30.64 18.56 5.82
C VAL A 700 31.45 19.85 5.64
N GLY A 701 32.60 19.95 6.30
CA GLY A 701 33.52 21.07 6.16
C GLY A 701 34.40 20.96 4.91
N GLY A 702 34.38 21.99 4.07
CA GLY A 702 35.19 22.08 2.86
C GLY A 702 34.37 22.67 1.72
N ALA A 703 34.94 23.63 0.99
CA ALA A 703 34.34 24.08 -0.26
C ALA A 703 34.29 22.88 -1.21
N SER A 704 33.13 22.25 -1.35
CA SER A 704 32.91 21.37 -2.49
C SER A 704 33.05 22.26 -3.72
N ASN A 705 34.06 21.98 -4.55
CA ASN A 705 34.17 22.47 -5.93
C ASN A 705 33.05 21.88 -6.80
N ASP A 706 31.81 21.90 -6.33
CA ASP A 706 30.61 21.58 -7.10
C ASP A 706 30.15 22.82 -7.89
N ALA A 707 31.11 23.67 -8.26
CA ALA A 707 30.94 24.73 -9.26
C ALA A 707 30.92 24.15 -10.69
N SER A 708 30.95 22.84 -10.85
CA SER A 708 30.83 22.13 -12.14
C SER A 708 29.57 21.26 -12.22
N GLN A 709 28.41 21.85 -11.98
CA GLN A 709 27.20 21.43 -12.70
C GLN A 709 26.55 22.65 -13.34
N ALA A 710 26.96 22.91 -14.59
CA ALA A 710 26.14 23.65 -15.52
C ALA A 710 24.86 22.82 -15.75
N SER A 711 23.80 23.13 -15.00
CA SER A 711 22.46 22.65 -15.33
C SER A 711 21.47 23.79 -15.07
N ASN A 712 20.39 23.83 -15.86
CA ASN A 712 19.33 24.86 -15.87
C ASN A 712 18.53 25.00 -14.53
N SER A 713 19.11 24.65 -13.39
CA SER A 713 18.49 24.75 -12.07
C SER A 713 18.78 26.11 -11.43
N PRO A 714 17.76 26.90 -11.02
CA PRO A 714 17.97 28.14 -10.28
C PRO A 714 18.42 27.89 -8.81
N TYR A 715 18.60 26.63 -8.41
CA TYR A 715 18.92 26.23 -7.04
C TYR A 715 20.40 25.93 -6.86
N SER A 716 20.95 26.37 -5.73
CA SER A 716 22.31 26.03 -5.31
C SER A 716 22.30 25.19 -4.03
N ALA A 717 23.37 24.42 -3.79
CA ALA A 717 23.49 23.60 -2.60
C ALA A 717 23.55 24.46 -1.33
N PHE A 718 22.82 24.05 -0.30
CA PHE A 718 22.93 24.58 1.06
C PHE A 718 24.17 23.99 1.72
N GLN A 719 24.97 24.82 2.37
CA GLN A 719 26.07 24.39 3.23
C GLN A 719 26.05 25.17 4.53
N LEU A 720 26.20 24.45 5.64
CA LEU A 720 26.53 25.04 6.93
C LEU A 720 28.01 25.40 6.91
N SER A 721 28.30 26.68 6.65
CA SER A 721 29.67 27.21 6.52
C SER A 721 30.38 27.38 7.88
N ASP A 722 29.62 27.57 8.95
CA ASP A 722 30.12 27.70 10.31
C ASP A 722 30.53 26.33 10.90
N GLU A 723 31.75 26.24 11.42
CA GLU A 723 32.31 24.99 11.97
C GLU A 723 31.62 24.55 13.25
N ASP A 724 31.27 25.49 14.13
CA ASP A 724 30.54 25.20 15.36
C ASP A 724 29.12 24.74 15.05
N GLU A 725 28.48 25.31 14.01
CA GLU A 725 27.16 24.85 13.60
C GLU A 725 27.18 23.45 12.99
N ARG A 726 28.20 23.11 12.18
CA ARG A 726 28.38 21.73 11.67
C ARG A 726 28.63 20.76 12.81
N ARG A 727 29.53 21.11 13.74
CA ARG A 727 29.87 20.29 14.89
C ARG A 727 28.65 20.01 15.76
N ALA A 728 27.80 21.00 15.98
CA ALA A 728 26.59 20.81 16.75
C ALA A 728 25.51 19.95 16.04
N VAL A 729 25.59 19.72 14.71
CA VAL A 729 24.80 18.69 14.02
C VAL A 729 25.39 17.30 14.27
N THR A 730 26.69 17.11 14.13
CA THR A 730 27.35 15.80 14.29
C THR A 730 27.35 15.31 15.75
N GLU A 731 27.48 16.25 16.69
CA GLU A 731 27.44 16.02 18.15
C GLU A 731 26.02 16.11 18.73
N SER A 732 24.96 16.25 17.92
CA SER A 732 23.59 16.29 18.43
C SER A 732 23.22 15.05 19.23
N ASP A 733 22.58 15.24 20.37
CA ASP A 733 22.11 14.16 21.24
C ASP A 733 20.93 13.40 20.63
N TYR A 734 20.17 14.07 19.77
CA TYR A 734 19.01 13.51 19.08
C TYR A 734 18.82 14.18 17.71
N ILE A 735 18.68 13.37 16.65
CA ILE A 735 18.47 13.85 15.29
C ILE A 735 17.14 13.33 14.78
N LEU A 736 16.25 14.25 14.45
CA LEU A 736 14.90 13.96 13.97
C LEU A 736 14.73 14.38 12.51
N LEU A 737 14.06 13.52 11.74
CA LEU A 737 13.71 13.76 10.35
C LEU A 737 12.20 13.58 10.16
N CYS A 738 11.53 14.62 9.67
CA CYS A 738 10.12 14.55 9.29
C CYS A 738 9.86 15.42 8.06
N ALA A 739 9.78 14.79 6.88
CA ALA A 739 9.78 15.51 5.61
C ALA A 739 9.16 14.71 4.46
N SER A 740 9.03 15.35 3.30
CA SER A 740 8.69 14.63 2.06
C SER A 740 9.78 13.62 1.69
N LYS A 741 9.42 12.49 1.06
CA LYS A 741 10.37 11.43 0.65
C LYS A 741 11.62 11.95 -0.10
N PRO A 742 11.50 12.89 -1.06
CA PRO A 742 12.68 13.44 -1.73
C PRO A 742 13.62 14.19 -0.77
N PHE A 743 13.07 14.97 0.16
CA PHE A 743 13.87 15.68 1.16
C PHE A 743 14.51 14.70 2.14
N GLU A 744 13.74 13.70 2.61
CA GLU A 744 14.22 12.66 3.52
C GLU A 744 15.41 11.89 2.92
N ARG A 745 15.33 11.49 1.65
CA ARG A 745 16.41 10.78 0.96
C ARG A 745 17.71 11.59 0.99
N VAL A 746 17.65 12.85 0.58
CA VAL A 746 18.83 13.73 0.54
C VAL A 746 19.36 14.02 1.95
N ALA A 747 18.47 14.18 2.93
CA ALA A 747 18.86 14.41 4.33
C ALA A 747 19.59 13.22 4.93
N ARG A 748 19.15 11.99 4.65
CA ARG A 748 19.85 10.77 5.07
C ARG A 748 21.23 10.65 4.46
N THR A 749 21.35 10.93 3.16
CA THR A 749 22.63 10.97 2.48
C THR A 749 23.55 12.02 3.13
N ALA A 750 23.05 13.24 3.34
CA ALA A 750 23.83 14.32 3.96
C ALA A 750 24.35 13.97 5.36
N LEU A 751 23.50 13.36 6.21
CA LEU A 751 23.89 12.90 7.55
C LEU A 751 24.91 11.76 7.49
N SER A 752 24.72 10.80 6.58
CA SER A 752 25.67 9.70 6.38
C SER A 752 27.03 10.20 5.91
N THR A 753 27.08 11.15 4.96
CA THR A 753 28.33 11.78 4.50
C THR A 753 29.03 12.53 5.63
N ALA A 754 28.28 13.10 6.58
CA ALA A 754 28.82 13.74 7.78
C ALA A 754 29.26 12.76 8.88
N GLY A 755 29.23 11.45 8.63
CA GLY A 755 29.68 10.41 9.56
C GLY A 755 28.65 10.04 10.63
N ILE A 756 27.37 10.39 10.45
CA ILE A 756 26.31 10.07 11.40
C ILE A 756 25.72 8.70 11.05
N SER A 757 25.72 7.79 12.03
CA SER A 757 25.20 6.44 11.88
C SER A 757 23.67 6.40 11.80
N LYS A 758 23.12 5.42 11.07
CA LYS A 758 21.67 5.32 10.80
C LYS A 758 20.83 5.14 12.08
N ASP A 759 21.37 4.50 13.10
CA ASP A 759 20.73 4.26 14.41
C ASP A 759 20.50 5.54 15.23
N ARG A 760 21.23 6.62 14.94
CA ARG A 760 21.05 7.94 15.57
C ARG A 760 19.99 8.80 14.89
N ILE A 761 19.42 8.35 13.77
CA ILE A 761 18.49 9.13 12.95
C ILE A 761 17.07 8.62 13.19
N HIS A 762 16.28 9.40 13.92
CA HIS A 762 14.87 9.13 14.17
C HIS A 762 14.02 9.72 13.05
N THR A 763 13.27 8.89 12.33
CA THR A 763 12.42 9.34 11.23
C THR A 763 10.96 9.01 11.49
N GLU A 764 10.07 9.78 10.91
CA GLU A 764 8.70 9.37 10.66
C GLU A 764 8.31 9.82 9.25
N SER A 765 7.85 8.87 8.44
CA SER A 765 7.38 9.14 7.09
C SER A 765 5.85 9.27 7.11
N PHE A 766 5.31 10.25 6.38
CA PHE A 766 3.87 10.43 6.20
C PHE A 766 3.29 9.25 5.40
N ASN A 767 2.93 8.16 6.07
CA ASN A 767 2.50 6.91 5.44
C ASN A 767 0.97 6.70 5.37
N PHE A 768 0.15 7.64 5.86
CA PHE A 768 -1.32 7.60 5.74
C PHE A 768 -1.93 8.92 5.24
#